data_AF-A0A3E5GST6-F1
#
_entry.id   AF-A0A3E5GST6-F1
#
_cell.length_a   1.000
_cell.length_b   1.000
_cell.length_c   1.000
_cell.angle_alpha   90.00
_cell.angle_beta   90.00
_cell.angle_gamma   90.00
#
_symmetry.space_group_name_H-M   'P 1'
#
loop_
_entity.id
_entity.type
_entity.pdbx_description
1 polymer ?
#
loop_
_entity_poly.entity_id
_entity_poly.type
_entity_poly.pdbx_seq_one_letter_code
_entity_poly.pdbx_strand_id
1 'polypeptide(L)'
;MRVLLVGNTGYITKEFVQEAFPESEVFIMGNSLLKTERKKHLNVRPFPERDEELEDIFHTYDFELMVYFSNYITFHGTMEGEAEKLRKVLSYCKRSKEIHVIYLTGPEAGYAAMTGKTLLVRGAENLCCQYGKMYQIPVKIVRIPYLYSGVYKEDYFYKMFAAIRSGEPVEIQESPDQPLQFLNSMDLAELLEKMSDNWDEEYHYLNVPNVFSNTFRELEQKIKEIDASVRIENKGLIPVEKIPPDDKVVRFKYGWFPKISLLEDFSDIYDQYLDSIGEKERRIDRWKIWLDKHRPIVKIVELVIGFFLFEFLNHLAGNQAQFKMIDLRLVFIVLFGSLYGINYGIVAAALETVSLLAAYEREGVGWTTLFYEPSNWIPFIFYFAVGAICGYVRMKNKENIEFVTDENKLIQEKFLFMRDMYQDSLYDKRTYKKQIMGSRDSFGKIFDITRKLDTVLPQELFMETIHVMEDMLENHAVAVYSLGKNSEFGRLEIASKEIRSEFPNSIRISKYQAAISELEDGNVWVNRELLPDYPAYMAGIRKNKELVMIVCIKEVRSDQMTLYYMNLFKILCGLVEVALLRALEYQEAAKNMQYVEGTHILKTSYFMERLETFHAMQDEMVASYILLRLEHPGKSKEEADQILQHLIRANDVWGISEEGELYLILSQTDKESLPIVSGRLKKAGIITYETGIAQIARGGGEV
;
A
#
# COMPACT_ATOMS: atom_id res chain seq x y z
N MET A 1 -7.48 -10.79 2.99
CA MET A 1 -6.86 -9.77 3.84
C MET A 1 -5.36 -10.04 3.96
N ARG A 2 -4.51 -9.01 3.83
CA ARG A 2 -3.08 -9.09 4.17
C ARG A 2 -2.83 -8.54 5.57
N VAL A 3 -2.30 -9.38 6.45
CA VAL A 3 -2.14 -9.09 7.89
C VAL A 3 -0.66 -9.00 8.26
N LEU A 4 -0.29 -7.93 8.96
CA LEU A 4 1.04 -7.76 9.54
C LEU A 4 0.98 -7.98 11.06
N LEU A 5 1.66 -9.00 11.56
CA LEU A 5 1.88 -9.24 12.99
C LEU A 5 3.29 -8.76 13.35
N VAL A 6 3.42 -7.79 14.24
CA VAL A 6 4.70 -7.10 14.49
C VAL A 6 4.95 -6.84 15.96
N GLY A 7 6.21 -6.76 16.37
CA GLY A 7 6.62 -6.52 17.76
C GLY A 7 7.00 -7.82 18.48
N ASN A 8 6.43 -8.03 19.66
CA ASN A 8 6.64 -9.18 20.53
C ASN A 8 5.86 -10.42 20.04
N THR A 9 6.27 -10.91 18.87
CA THR A 9 5.67 -12.03 18.12
C THR A 9 6.12 -13.42 18.60
N GLY A 10 6.86 -13.51 19.71
CA GLY A 10 7.35 -14.76 20.30
C GLY A 10 6.25 -15.72 20.77
N TYR A 11 5.05 -15.20 21.03
CA TYR A 11 3.86 -15.97 21.42
C TYR A 11 3.10 -16.59 20.24
N ILE A 12 3.47 -16.26 19.00
CA ILE A 12 2.72 -16.67 17.81
C ILE A 12 3.17 -18.06 17.36
N THR A 13 2.21 -19.00 17.37
CA THR A 13 2.37 -20.38 16.89
C THR A 13 1.70 -20.57 15.52
N LYS A 14 1.84 -21.76 14.91
CA LYS A 14 1.17 -22.03 13.63
C LYS A 14 -0.34 -22.13 13.82
N GLU A 15 -0.73 -22.75 14.92
CA GLU A 15 -2.11 -22.94 15.36
C GLU A 15 -2.76 -21.57 15.62
N PHE A 16 -2.03 -20.65 16.27
CA PHE A 16 -2.46 -19.26 16.45
C PHE A 16 -2.79 -18.58 15.12
N VAL A 17 -1.90 -18.69 14.13
CA VAL A 17 -2.10 -18.06 12.81
C VAL A 17 -3.32 -18.66 12.10
N GLN A 18 -3.50 -19.97 12.18
CA GLN A 18 -4.63 -20.67 11.56
C GLN A 18 -5.96 -20.29 12.18
N GLU A 19 -6.01 -20.10 13.50
CA GLU A 19 -7.22 -19.71 14.22
C GLU A 19 -7.53 -18.22 14.04
N ALA A 20 -6.52 -17.34 14.21
CA ALA A 20 -6.73 -15.89 14.15
C ALA A 20 -7.00 -15.40 12.72
N PHE A 21 -6.40 -16.06 11.72
CA PHE A 21 -6.33 -15.56 10.34
C PHE A 21 -6.42 -16.70 9.30
N PRO A 22 -7.48 -17.53 9.31
CA PRO A 22 -7.56 -18.79 8.55
C PRO A 22 -7.38 -18.61 7.02
N GLU A 23 -7.94 -17.54 6.44
CA GLU A 23 -7.95 -17.27 4.99
C GLU A 23 -7.10 -16.04 4.61
N SER A 24 -6.19 -15.60 5.49
CA SER A 24 -5.39 -14.39 5.26
C SER A 24 -3.95 -14.70 4.90
N GLU A 25 -3.32 -13.79 4.14
CA GLU A 25 -1.88 -13.80 3.98
C GLU A 25 -1.23 -13.09 5.17
N VAL A 26 -0.49 -13.84 5.98
CA VAL A 26 0.05 -13.38 7.25
C VAL A 26 1.55 -13.15 7.14
N PHE A 27 1.97 -11.94 7.48
CA PHE A 27 3.36 -11.54 7.57
C PHE A 27 3.73 -11.29 9.03
N ILE A 28 4.71 -12.02 9.55
CA ILE A 28 5.19 -11.89 10.92
C ILE A 28 6.55 -11.20 10.91
N MET A 29 6.67 -10.11 11.67
CA MET A 29 7.87 -9.30 11.80
C MET A 29 8.27 -9.18 13.28
N GLY A 30 9.27 -9.95 13.70
CA GLY A 30 9.77 -9.88 15.08
C GLY A 30 10.51 -11.13 15.52
N ASN A 31 10.33 -11.49 16.78
CA ASN A 31 11.02 -12.57 17.50
C ASN A 31 10.26 -13.92 17.45
N SER A 32 9.38 -14.13 16.47
CA SER A 32 8.67 -15.40 16.28
C SER A 32 9.63 -16.57 16.04
N LEU A 33 9.29 -17.73 16.60
CA LEU A 33 10.01 -18.99 16.44
C LEU A 33 9.64 -19.73 15.13
N LEU A 34 8.67 -19.21 14.38
CA LEU A 34 8.15 -19.83 13.16
C LEU A 34 9.10 -19.64 11.97
N LYS A 35 9.01 -20.56 11.00
CA LYS A 35 9.70 -20.45 9.70
C LYS A 35 8.70 -20.02 8.62
N THR A 36 9.20 -19.33 7.60
CA THR A 36 8.39 -18.93 6.43
C THR A 36 7.86 -20.17 5.69
N GLU A 37 6.54 -20.21 5.45
CA GLU A 37 5.82 -21.28 4.73
C GLU A 37 4.96 -20.68 3.61
N ARG A 38 5.55 -20.47 2.42
CA ARG A 38 4.85 -19.81 1.28
C ARG A 38 3.58 -20.52 0.82
N LYS A 39 3.52 -21.86 0.94
CA LYS A 39 2.33 -22.65 0.55
C LYS A 39 1.12 -22.41 1.47
N LYS A 40 1.34 -21.85 2.67
CA LYS A 40 0.29 -21.52 3.64
C LYS A 40 0.14 -20.01 3.82
N HIS A 41 0.60 -19.22 2.85
CA HIS A 41 0.53 -17.76 2.90
C HIS A 41 1.16 -17.13 4.16
N LEU A 42 2.15 -17.80 4.77
CA LEU A 42 2.83 -17.36 5.99
C LEU A 42 4.27 -16.93 5.68
N ASN A 43 4.57 -15.65 5.87
CA ASN A 43 5.90 -15.07 5.73
C ASN A 43 6.42 -14.62 7.09
N VAL A 44 7.62 -15.06 7.49
CA VAL A 44 8.19 -14.74 8.81
C VAL A 44 9.57 -14.13 8.61
N ARG A 45 9.80 -12.96 9.20
CA ARG A 45 11.09 -12.25 9.16
C ARG A 45 11.43 -11.63 10.52
N PRO A 46 12.72 -11.49 10.84
CA PRO A 46 13.14 -10.65 11.96
C PRO A 46 12.74 -9.20 11.73
N PHE A 47 12.65 -8.42 12.80
CA PHE A 47 12.42 -6.99 12.69
C PHE A 47 13.62 -6.32 11.95
N PRO A 48 13.38 -5.50 10.91
CA PRO A 48 14.46 -4.93 10.11
C PRO A 48 15.37 -3.99 10.90
N GLU A 49 16.68 -4.17 10.78
CA GLU A 49 17.67 -3.23 11.36
C GLU A 49 17.75 -1.93 10.55
N ARG A 50 17.56 -2.02 9.23
CA ARG A 50 17.60 -0.87 8.30
C ARG A 50 16.22 -0.36 7.96
N ASP A 51 16.08 0.97 7.86
CA ASP A 51 14.83 1.65 7.53
C ASP A 51 14.36 1.33 6.11
N GLU A 52 15.30 1.20 5.17
CA GLU A 52 15.04 0.84 3.76
C GLU A 52 14.32 -0.52 3.64
N GLU A 53 14.74 -1.52 4.44
CA GLU A 53 14.13 -2.84 4.41
C GLU A 53 12.69 -2.81 4.95
N LEU A 54 12.42 -1.97 5.95
CA LEU A 54 11.07 -1.78 6.48
C LEU A 54 10.17 -1.05 5.47
N GLU A 55 10.72 -0.03 4.82
CA GLU A 55 10.06 0.70 3.73
C GLU A 55 9.69 -0.25 2.57
N ASP A 56 10.61 -1.11 2.15
CA ASP A 56 10.38 -2.11 1.11
C ASP A 56 9.28 -3.09 1.46
N ILE A 57 9.16 -3.49 2.74
CA ILE A 57 8.12 -4.43 3.17
C ILE A 57 6.73 -3.79 3.07
N PHE A 58 6.55 -2.58 3.59
CA PHE A 58 5.29 -1.83 3.43
C PHE A 58 5.02 -1.46 1.97
N HIS A 59 6.08 -1.28 1.15
CA HIS A 59 5.94 -1.15 -0.30
C HIS A 59 5.66 -2.47 -1.00
N THR A 60 5.95 -3.63 -0.47
CA THR A 60 5.72 -4.90 -1.20
C THR A 60 4.33 -5.45 -0.85
N TYR A 61 4.00 -5.41 0.43
CA TYR A 61 2.80 -6.01 0.99
C TYR A 61 1.88 -4.87 1.42
N ASP A 62 0.89 -4.56 0.59
CA ASP A 62 -0.14 -3.57 0.88
C ASP A 62 -1.07 -4.14 1.97
N PHE A 63 -0.69 -3.93 3.24
CA PHE A 63 -1.36 -4.50 4.41
C PHE A 63 -2.70 -3.82 4.69
N GLU A 64 -3.70 -4.64 5.00
CA GLU A 64 -5.07 -4.23 5.34
C GLU A 64 -5.29 -4.20 6.86
N LEU A 65 -4.55 -5.04 7.61
CA LEU A 65 -4.59 -5.12 9.06
C LEU A 65 -3.18 -5.23 9.62
N MET A 66 -2.87 -4.44 10.64
CA MET A 66 -1.66 -4.58 11.45
C MET A 66 -2.03 -4.86 12.90
N VAL A 67 -1.53 -5.96 13.44
CA VAL A 67 -1.60 -6.28 14.87
C VAL A 67 -0.22 -6.10 15.48
N TYR A 68 -0.09 -5.10 16.34
CA TYR A 68 1.14 -4.81 17.06
C TYR A 68 1.09 -5.47 18.45
N PHE A 69 1.99 -6.42 18.68
CA PHE A 69 2.20 -7.08 19.97
C PHE A 69 3.20 -6.27 20.78
N SER A 70 2.73 -5.51 21.78
CA SER A 70 3.63 -4.74 22.63
C SER A 70 4.48 -5.62 23.54
N ASN A 71 5.61 -5.10 24.00
CA ASN A 71 6.36 -5.75 25.06
C ASN A 71 5.61 -5.79 26.41
N TYR A 72 4.56 -4.96 26.58
CA TYR A 72 3.76 -4.92 27.81
C TYR A 72 2.84 -6.14 27.98
N ILE A 73 2.66 -6.97 26.95
CA ILE A 73 1.90 -8.22 27.07
C ILE A 73 2.69 -9.34 27.77
N THR A 74 4.01 -9.17 27.97
CA THR A 74 4.85 -10.12 28.69
C THR A 74 4.96 -9.71 30.15
N PHE A 75 4.58 -10.61 31.05
CA PHE A 75 4.72 -10.40 32.49
C PHE A 75 6.21 -10.23 32.86
N HIS A 76 6.54 -9.12 33.52
CA HIS A 76 7.93 -8.68 33.80
C HIS A 76 8.84 -8.58 32.56
N GLY A 77 8.25 -8.30 31.39
CA GLY A 77 8.98 -8.11 30.13
C GLY A 77 9.87 -6.85 30.08
N THR A 78 10.80 -6.82 29.13
CA THR A 78 11.69 -5.68 28.88
C THR A 78 10.97 -4.55 28.15
N MET A 79 11.01 -3.34 28.72
CA MET A 79 10.32 -2.16 28.16
C MET A 79 11.20 -1.30 27.24
N GLU A 80 12.49 -1.63 27.11
CA GLU A 80 13.45 -0.84 26.34
C GLU A 80 13.16 -0.89 24.84
N GLY A 81 13.16 0.28 24.18
CA GLY A 81 12.99 0.42 22.73
C GLY A 81 11.57 0.21 22.21
N GLU A 82 10.58 -0.11 23.05
CA GLU A 82 9.18 -0.33 22.63
C GLU A 82 8.58 0.91 21.95
N ALA A 83 8.71 2.08 22.58
CA ALA A 83 8.17 3.32 22.02
C ALA A 83 8.81 3.69 20.68
N GLU A 84 10.11 3.41 20.50
CA GLU A 84 10.82 3.70 19.26
C GLU A 84 10.39 2.75 18.12
N LYS A 85 10.30 1.45 18.42
CA LYS A 85 9.79 0.44 17.46
C LYS A 85 8.36 0.74 17.05
N LEU A 86 7.50 1.03 18.02
CA LEU A 86 6.10 1.37 17.78
C LEU A 86 5.97 2.61 16.88
N ARG A 87 6.68 3.69 17.22
CA ARG A 87 6.75 4.91 16.40
C ARG A 87 7.20 4.61 14.98
N LYS A 88 8.24 3.78 14.82
CA LYS A 88 8.82 3.42 13.53
C LYS A 88 7.78 2.72 12.66
N VAL A 89 7.14 1.67 13.16
CA VAL A 89 6.12 0.90 12.42
C VAL A 89 4.90 1.78 12.07
N LEU A 90 4.38 2.54 13.02
CA LEU A 90 3.23 3.44 12.78
C LEU A 90 3.54 4.50 11.72
N SER A 91 4.79 4.99 11.64
CA SER A 91 5.17 5.98 10.64
C SER A 91 5.12 5.48 9.18
N TYR A 92 5.21 4.16 8.98
CA TYR A 92 5.07 3.53 7.65
C TYR A 92 3.61 3.18 7.32
N CYS A 93 2.76 3.00 8.33
CA CYS A 93 1.33 2.73 8.14
C CYS A 93 0.61 3.86 7.39
N LYS A 94 1.09 5.12 7.49
CA LYS A 94 0.53 6.28 6.76
C LYS A 94 0.50 6.12 5.23
N ARG A 95 1.30 5.20 4.68
CA ARG A 95 1.45 5.00 3.23
C ARG A 95 0.38 4.07 2.66
N SER A 96 -0.27 3.27 3.50
CA SER A 96 -1.36 2.35 3.12
C SER A 96 -2.70 3.03 3.40
N LYS A 97 -3.51 3.24 2.36
CA LYS A 97 -4.76 4.03 2.45
C LYS A 97 -5.89 3.35 3.25
N GLU A 98 -5.80 2.05 3.50
CA GLU A 98 -6.89 1.23 4.07
C GLU A 98 -6.41 0.35 5.24
N ILE A 99 -5.29 0.67 5.88
CA ILE A 99 -4.74 -0.16 6.97
C ILE A 99 -5.51 0.09 8.28
N HIS A 100 -5.97 -0.98 8.91
CA HIS A 100 -6.49 -0.98 10.27
C HIS A 100 -5.41 -1.38 11.26
N VAL A 101 -5.37 -0.76 12.44
CA VAL A 101 -4.35 -1.04 13.45
C VAL A 101 -4.97 -1.55 14.73
N ILE A 102 -4.54 -2.73 15.19
CA ILE A 102 -4.82 -3.26 16.52
C ILE A 102 -3.53 -3.18 17.33
N TYR A 103 -3.53 -2.40 18.41
CA TYR A 103 -2.43 -2.33 19.37
C TYR A 103 -2.77 -3.19 20.60
N LEU A 104 -2.06 -4.31 20.76
CA LEU A 104 -2.20 -5.20 21.91
C LEU A 104 -1.26 -4.74 23.02
N THR A 105 -1.84 -4.42 24.18
CA THR A 105 -1.11 -3.93 25.35
C THR A 105 -1.49 -4.67 26.62
N GLY A 106 -0.63 -4.61 27.63
CA GLY A 106 -0.83 -5.27 28.91
C GLY A 106 -1.95 -4.63 29.76
N PRO A 107 -2.30 -5.27 30.89
CA PRO A 107 -3.38 -4.81 31.76
C PRO A 107 -3.03 -3.55 32.57
N GLU A 108 -1.75 -3.14 32.62
CA GLU A 108 -1.26 -2.09 33.52
C GLU A 108 -1.87 -0.72 33.26
N ALA A 109 -2.25 -0.42 32.02
CA ALA A 109 -2.92 0.84 31.70
C ALA A 109 -4.27 0.99 32.42
N GLY A 110 -4.93 -0.14 32.70
CA GLY A 110 -6.22 -0.21 33.38
C GLY A 110 -6.12 -0.11 34.90
N TYR A 111 -4.94 -0.30 35.49
CA TYR A 111 -4.81 -0.31 36.95
C TYR A 111 -5.19 1.04 37.58
N ALA A 112 -5.85 0.96 38.74
CA ALA A 112 -6.30 2.15 39.47
C ALA A 112 -5.12 2.94 40.06
N ALA A 113 -4.05 2.26 40.46
CA ALA A 113 -2.84 2.88 40.97
C ALA A 113 -1.97 3.38 39.81
N MET A 114 -1.59 4.67 39.86
CA MET A 114 -0.66 5.23 38.89
C MET A 114 0.78 4.94 39.31
N THR A 115 1.44 4.02 38.60
CA THR A 115 2.87 3.72 38.76
C THR A 115 3.68 4.24 37.57
N GLY A 116 5.02 4.24 37.68
CA GLY A 116 5.88 4.56 36.54
C GLY A 116 5.65 3.63 35.35
N LYS A 117 5.38 2.33 35.59
CA LYS A 117 5.01 1.37 34.54
C LYS A 117 3.68 1.75 33.88
N THR A 118 2.64 2.03 34.67
CA THR A 118 1.33 2.47 34.17
C THR A 118 1.44 3.73 33.30
N LEU A 119 2.30 4.68 33.66
CA LEU A 119 2.53 5.90 32.88
C LEU A 119 3.15 5.60 31.51
N LEU A 120 4.13 4.68 31.44
CA LEU A 120 4.74 4.27 30.18
C LEU A 120 3.74 3.57 29.26
N VAL A 121 2.93 2.63 29.79
CA VAL A 121 1.91 1.93 29.00
C VAL A 121 0.88 2.92 28.44
N ARG A 122 0.35 3.82 29.27
CA ARG A 122 -0.57 4.89 28.81
C ARG A 122 0.09 5.84 27.81
N GLY A 123 1.40 6.07 27.93
CA GLY A 123 2.18 6.84 26.97
C GLY A 123 2.21 6.19 25.59
N ALA A 124 2.44 4.87 25.53
CA ALA A 124 2.42 4.10 24.29
C ALA A 124 1.01 4.04 23.66
N GLU A 125 -0.03 3.85 24.49
CA GLU A 125 -1.43 3.94 24.05
C GLU A 125 -1.74 5.30 23.40
N ASN A 126 -1.36 6.39 24.07
CA ASN A 126 -1.58 7.72 23.53
C ASN A 126 -0.78 7.95 22.24
N LEU A 127 0.46 7.45 22.15
CA LEU A 127 1.24 7.50 20.91
C LEU A 127 0.49 6.84 19.75
N CYS A 128 -0.04 5.63 19.94
CA CYS A 128 -0.89 4.95 18.95
C CYS A 128 -2.09 5.80 18.54
N CYS A 129 -2.86 6.32 19.50
CA CYS A 129 -4.03 7.15 19.20
C CYS A 129 -3.69 8.45 18.46
N GLN A 130 -2.59 9.12 18.83
CA GLN A 130 -2.17 10.36 18.18
C GLN A 130 -1.73 10.10 16.74
N TYR A 131 -0.99 9.01 16.49
CA TYR A 131 -0.63 8.60 15.12
C TYR A 131 -1.88 8.24 14.30
N GLY A 132 -2.83 7.50 14.90
CA GLY A 132 -4.12 7.21 14.29
C GLY A 132 -4.88 8.46 13.87
N LYS A 133 -4.98 9.45 14.76
CA LYS A 133 -5.62 10.75 14.46
C LYS A 133 -4.86 11.56 13.42
N MET A 134 -3.53 11.61 13.51
CA MET A 134 -2.66 12.40 12.62
C MET A 134 -2.72 11.90 11.17
N TYR A 135 -2.81 10.58 10.98
CA TYR A 135 -2.78 9.96 9.66
C TYR A 135 -4.14 9.39 9.22
N GLN A 136 -5.22 9.64 9.99
CA GLN A 136 -6.55 9.10 9.74
C GLN A 136 -6.57 7.56 9.62
N ILE A 137 -5.76 6.90 10.43
CA ILE A 137 -5.69 5.44 10.51
C ILE A 137 -6.61 4.97 11.63
N PRO A 138 -7.56 4.05 11.39
CA PRO A 138 -8.37 3.48 12.45
C PRO A 138 -7.51 2.63 13.40
N VAL A 139 -7.50 2.98 14.68
CA VAL A 139 -6.71 2.31 15.71
C VAL A 139 -7.63 1.78 16.82
N LYS A 140 -7.53 0.49 17.11
CA LYS A 140 -8.12 -0.15 18.30
C LYS A 140 -7.02 -0.51 19.29
N ILE A 141 -7.12 -0.01 20.52
CA ILE A 141 -6.25 -0.39 21.64
C ILE A 141 -6.95 -1.51 22.40
N VAL A 142 -6.28 -2.65 22.53
CA VAL A 142 -6.80 -3.82 23.23
C VAL A 142 -5.89 -4.12 24.41
N ARG A 143 -6.41 -3.89 25.62
CA ARG A 143 -5.75 -4.22 26.87
C ARG A 143 -6.07 -5.66 27.22
N ILE A 144 -5.07 -6.51 27.18
CA ILE A 144 -5.19 -7.94 27.45
C ILE A 144 -4.49 -8.32 28.76
N PRO A 145 -4.94 -9.37 29.46
CA PRO A 145 -4.10 -10.04 30.44
C PRO A 145 -2.81 -10.55 29.77
N TYR A 146 -1.76 -10.77 30.55
CA TYR A 146 -0.45 -11.18 30.04
C TYR A 146 -0.51 -12.50 29.28
N LEU A 147 0.23 -12.60 28.19
CA LEU A 147 0.42 -13.87 27.50
C LEU A 147 1.46 -14.71 28.26
N TYR A 148 1.36 -16.03 28.11
CA TYR A 148 2.27 -16.98 28.73
C TYR A 148 2.72 -18.05 27.72
N SER A 149 3.93 -18.60 27.90
CA SER A 149 4.47 -19.65 27.03
C SER A 149 5.58 -20.45 27.70
N GLY A 150 5.58 -21.76 27.48
CA GLY A 150 6.68 -22.65 27.87
C GLY A 150 7.89 -22.63 26.92
N VAL A 151 7.78 -22.05 25.72
CA VAL A 151 8.79 -22.15 24.65
C VAL A 151 9.49 -20.82 24.38
N TYR A 152 8.78 -19.71 24.60
CA TYR A 152 9.32 -18.38 24.34
C TYR A 152 10.29 -17.95 25.45
N LYS A 153 11.57 -17.77 25.09
CA LYS A 153 12.67 -17.57 26.06
C LYS A 153 12.55 -16.35 26.96
N GLU A 154 11.91 -15.29 26.49
CA GLU A 154 11.74 -14.07 27.28
C GLU A 154 10.53 -14.13 28.20
N ASP A 155 9.67 -15.14 28.05
CA ASP A 155 8.49 -15.34 28.87
C ASP A 155 8.81 -15.62 30.33
N TYR A 156 7.92 -15.20 31.22
CA TYR A 156 8.02 -15.44 32.65
C TYR A 156 8.08 -16.93 32.99
N PHE A 157 7.21 -17.75 32.38
CA PHE A 157 7.13 -19.18 32.69
C PHE A 157 8.34 -19.94 32.16
N TYR A 158 8.86 -19.59 30.97
CA TYR A 158 10.12 -20.16 30.48
C TYR A 158 11.28 -19.88 31.46
N LYS A 159 11.43 -18.64 31.93
CA LYS A 159 12.48 -18.25 32.89
C LYS A 159 12.30 -18.95 34.23
N MET A 160 11.05 -19.07 34.70
CA MET A 160 10.72 -19.80 35.92
C MET A 160 11.06 -21.29 35.81
N PHE A 161 10.67 -21.97 34.73
CA PHE A 161 11.02 -23.38 34.50
C PHE A 161 12.53 -23.58 34.38
N ALA A 162 13.25 -22.62 33.78
CA ALA A 162 14.71 -22.63 33.75
C ALA A 162 15.34 -22.50 35.15
N ALA A 163 14.80 -21.65 36.02
CA ALA A 163 15.25 -21.49 37.41
C ALA A 163 14.97 -22.74 38.25
N ILE A 164 13.77 -23.31 38.12
CA ILE A 164 13.40 -24.59 38.75
C ILE A 164 14.43 -25.68 38.38
N ARG A 165 14.79 -25.76 37.10
CA ARG A 165 15.76 -26.75 36.61
C ARG A 165 17.20 -26.48 37.04
N SER A 166 17.62 -25.22 37.17
CA SER A 166 18.95 -24.88 37.70
C SER A 166 19.05 -25.07 39.22
N GLY A 167 17.94 -25.38 39.90
CA GLY A 167 17.87 -25.46 41.36
C GLY A 167 17.92 -24.08 42.03
N GLU A 168 17.70 -23.02 41.25
CA GLU A 168 17.60 -21.65 41.74
C GLU A 168 16.23 -21.42 42.39
N PRO A 169 16.13 -20.57 43.43
CA PRO A 169 14.84 -20.24 44.02
C PRO A 169 13.96 -19.49 43.01
N VAL A 170 12.67 -19.85 42.97
CA VAL A 170 11.67 -19.13 42.19
C VAL A 170 11.24 -17.92 43.00
N GLU A 171 11.63 -16.73 42.54
CA GLU A 171 11.23 -15.46 43.17
C GLU A 171 9.87 -14.99 42.64
N ILE A 172 8.90 -14.81 43.54
CA ILE A 172 7.59 -14.19 43.23
C ILE A 172 7.54 -12.84 43.96
N GLN A 173 7.36 -11.75 43.21
CA GLN A 173 7.37 -10.39 43.74
C GLN A 173 5.98 -9.95 44.24
N GLU A 174 4.96 -10.62 43.72
CA GLU A 174 3.55 -10.35 43.87
C GLU A 174 3.01 -10.86 45.21
N SER A 175 1.92 -10.27 45.67
CA SER A 175 1.20 -10.79 46.82
C SER A 175 0.57 -12.16 46.48
N PRO A 176 0.58 -13.15 47.39
CA PRO A 176 -0.07 -14.44 47.15
C PRO A 176 -1.57 -14.32 46.84
N ASP A 177 -2.25 -13.28 47.32
CA ASP A 177 -3.67 -13.02 47.06
C ASP A 177 -3.91 -12.20 45.78
N GLN A 178 -2.86 -11.83 45.04
CA GLN A 178 -2.99 -11.13 43.76
C GLN A 178 -3.64 -12.05 42.71
N PRO A 179 -4.67 -11.58 41.98
CA PRO A 179 -5.23 -12.33 40.86
C PRO A 179 -4.25 -12.53 39.70
N LEU A 180 -4.23 -13.74 39.14
CA LEU A 180 -3.42 -14.11 37.98
C LEU A 180 -3.98 -13.49 36.71
N GLN A 181 -3.34 -12.45 36.17
CA GLN A 181 -3.74 -11.79 34.92
C GLN A 181 -3.10 -12.45 33.71
N PHE A 182 -3.47 -13.68 33.38
CA PHE A 182 -2.92 -14.40 32.23
C PHE A 182 -4.00 -14.80 31.22
N LEU A 183 -3.65 -14.77 29.93
CA LEU A 183 -4.51 -15.14 28.81
C LEU A 183 -3.77 -16.12 27.89
N ASN A 184 -4.45 -17.20 27.52
CA ASN A 184 -3.92 -18.17 26.55
C ASN A 184 -3.86 -17.54 25.15
N SER A 185 -2.80 -17.84 24.39
CA SER A 185 -2.63 -17.27 23.04
C SER A 185 -3.72 -17.71 22.05
N MET A 186 -4.29 -18.91 22.20
CA MET A 186 -5.40 -19.39 21.34
C MET A 186 -6.71 -18.65 21.63
N ASP A 187 -7.00 -18.32 22.89
CA ASP A 187 -8.15 -17.48 23.23
C ASP A 187 -8.00 -16.08 22.60
N LEU A 188 -6.79 -15.52 22.61
CA LEU A 188 -6.49 -14.27 21.90
C LEU A 188 -6.65 -14.41 20.38
N ALA A 189 -6.27 -15.55 19.80
CA ALA A 189 -6.42 -15.82 18.37
C ALA A 189 -7.89 -15.71 17.94
N GLU A 190 -8.80 -16.39 18.65
CA GLU A 190 -10.25 -16.31 18.41
C GLU A 190 -10.78 -14.86 18.55
N LEU A 191 -10.25 -14.09 19.51
CA LEU A 191 -10.65 -12.68 19.64
C LEU A 191 -10.23 -11.86 18.42
N LEU A 192 -9.01 -12.04 17.95
CA LEU A 192 -8.48 -11.30 16.80
C LEU A 192 -9.26 -11.61 15.52
N GLU A 193 -9.63 -12.87 15.29
CA GLU A 193 -10.48 -13.29 14.18
C GLU A 193 -11.81 -12.52 14.18
N LYS A 194 -12.53 -12.56 15.31
CA LYS A 194 -13.80 -11.86 15.49
C LYS A 194 -13.68 -10.35 15.36
N MET A 195 -12.56 -9.78 15.84
CA MET A 195 -12.27 -8.35 15.76
C MET A 195 -11.92 -7.88 14.34
N SER A 196 -11.25 -8.73 13.56
CA SER A 196 -10.92 -8.43 12.16
C SER A 196 -12.16 -8.51 11.27
N ASP A 197 -13.05 -9.47 11.51
CA ASP A 197 -14.28 -9.64 10.72
C ASP A 197 -15.33 -8.56 11.03
N ASN A 198 -15.43 -8.14 12.29
CA ASN A 198 -16.39 -7.13 12.74
C ASN A 198 -15.71 -5.82 13.15
N TRP A 199 -15.08 -5.15 12.18
CA TRP A 199 -14.50 -3.83 12.41
C TRP A 199 -15.57 -2.74 12.63
N ASP A 200 -15.29 -1.80 13.53
CA ASP A 200 -16.20 -0.70 13.88
C ASP A 200 -15.37 0.46 14.47
N GLU A 201 -15.82 1.68 14.21
CA GLU A 201 -15.16 2.95 14.55
C GLU A 201 -15.54 3.49 15.94
N GLU A 202 -16.64 3.01 16.55
CA GLU A 202 -17.11 3.56 17.85
C GLU A 202 -16.13 3.29 19.01
N TYR A 203 -15.47 2.13 19.02
CA TYR A 203 -14.69 1.67 20.17
C TYR A 203 -13.19 1.73 19.93
N HIS A 204 -12.53 2.68 20.58
CA HIS A 204 -11.08 2.88 20.51
C HIS A 204 -10.29 2.10 21.57
N TYR A 205 -10.91 1.81 22.72
CA TYR A 205 -10.31 1.06 23.82
C TYR A 205 -11.17 -0.15 24.16
N LEU A 206 -10.55 -1.33 24.22
CA LEU A 206 -11.18 -2.59 24.58
C LEU A 206 -10.41 -3.21 25.74
N ASN A 207 -11.12 -3.59 26.80
CA ASN A 207 -10.55 -4.30 27.93
C ASN A 207 -10.96 -5.78 27.85
N VAL A 208 -9.99 -6.67 27.77
CA VAL A 208 -10.24 -8.11 27.84
C VAL A 208 -10.29 -8.52 29.31
N PRO A 209 -11.44 -9.03 29.79
CA PRO A 209 -11.58 -9.37 31.20
C PRO A 209 -10.85 -10.66 31.52
N ASN A 210 -10.26 -10.71 32.71
CA ASN A 210 -9.88 -11.97 33.32
C ASN A 210 -11.10 -12.57 34.06
N VAL A 211 -11.60 -13.70 33.56
CA VAL A 211 -12.75 -14.41 34.14
C VAL A 211 -12.34 -15.46 35.18
N PHE A 212 -11.06 -15.83 35.20
CA PHE A 212 -10.53 -16.84 36.10
C PHE A 212 -10.06 -16.16 37.38
N SER A 213 -10.75 -16.43 38.49
CA SER A 213 -10.46 -15.82 39.80
C SER A 213 -9.27 -16.46 40.51
N ASN A 214 -8.28 -16.95 39.75
CA ASN A 214 -7.12 -17.65 40.27
C ASN A 214 -6.09 -16.68 40.85
N THR A 215 -5.29 -17.15 41.81
CA THR A 215 -4.33 -16.32 42.57
C THR A 215 -2.91 -16.88 42.52
N PHE A 216 -1.91 -16.05 42.82
CA PHE A 216 -0.51 -16.51 42.92
C PHE A 216 -0.34 -17.63 43.96
N ARG A 217 -1.14 -17.66 45.04
CA ARG A 217 -1.17 -18.77 46.00
C ARG A 217 -1.50 -20.12 45.34
N GLU A 218 -2.44 -20.14 44.41
CA GLU A 218 -2.82 -21.36 43.68
C GLU A 218 -1.75 -21.76 42.67
N LEU A 219 -1.09 -20.77 42.05
CA LEU A 219 0.06 -21.02 41.16
C LEU A 219 1.23 -21.67 41.92
N GLU A 220 1.53 -21.21 43.14
CA GLU A 220 2.55 -21.82 44.00
C GLU A 220 2.27 -23.30 44.29
N GLN A 221 0.99 -23.66 44.48
CA GLN A 221 0.58 -25.05 44.68
C GLN A 221 0.85 -25.86 43.42
N LYS A 222 0.48 -25.34 42.25
CA LYS A 222 0.77 -25.98 40.95
C LYS A 222 2.26 -26.15 40.67
N ILE A 223 3.10 -25.18 41.02
CA ILE A 223 4.56 -25.31 40.90
C ILE A 223 5.08 -26.48 41.77
N LYS A 224 4.57 -26.61 43.00
CA LYS A 224 4.95 -27.71 43.91
C LYS A 224 4.42 -29.08 43.49
N GLU A 225 3.34 -29.13 42.72
CA GLU A 225 2.85 -30.39 42.11
C GLU A 225 3.84 -30.92 41.06
N ILE A 226 4.52 -30.04 40.31
CA ILE A 226 5.53 -30.43 39.32
C ILE A 226 6.81 -30.89 40.02
N ASP A 227 7.33 -30.09 40.95
CA ASP A 227 8.51 -30.42 41.73
C ASP A 227 8.38 -29.91 43.17
N ALA A 228 8.19 -30.86 44.10
CA ALA A 228 8.04 -30.58 45.52
C ALA A 228 9.31 -30.00 46.17
N SER A 229 10.47 -30.09 45.51
CA SER A 229 11.76 -29.60 46.02
C SER A 229 12.03 -28.13 45.70
N VAL A 230 11.17 -27.49 44.89
CA VAL A 230 11.32 -26.08 44.50
C VAL A 230 11.21 -25.16 45.71
N ARG A 231 12.21 -24.29 45.86
CA ARG A 231 12.20 -23.20 46.86
C ARG A 231 11.52 -21.99 46.23
N ILE A 232 10.38 -21.58 46.78
CA ILE A 232 9.66 -20.39 46.36
C ILE A 232 9.92 -19.27 47.37
N GLU A 233 10.43 -18.14 46.90
CA GLU A 233 10.68 -16.94 47.70
C GLU A 233 9.63 -15.87 47.38
N ASN A 234 8.65 -15.73 48.27
CA ASN A 234 7.63 -14.69 48.16
C ASN A 234 8.12 -13.39 48.79
N LYS A 235 8.48 -12.42 47.95
CA LYS A 235 8.91 -11.11 48.43
C LYS A 235 7.73 -10.20 48.79
N GLY A 236 6.55 -10.40 48.17
CA GLY A 236 5.31 -9.69 48.50
C GLY A 236 5.45 -8.17 48.48
N LEU A 237 6.34 -7.65 47.63
CA LEU A 237 6.74 -6.24 47.61
C LEU A 237 5.71 -5.37 46.88
N ILE A 238 4.87 -5.98 46.04
CA ILE A 238 3.92 -5.30 45.18
C ILE A 238 2.53 -5.33 45.85
N PRO A 239 1.92 -4.17 46.14
CA PRO A 239 0.55 -4.10 46.65
C PRO A 239 -0.44 -4.75 45.67
N VAL A 240 -1.55 -5.28 46.19
CA VAL A 240 -2.58 -5.90 45.35
C VAL A 240 -3.15 -4.85 44.38
N GLU A 241 -2.95 -5.07 43.09
CA GLU A 241 -3.40 -4.18 42.01
C GLU A 241 -4.92 -4.25 41.89
N LYS A 242 -5.58 -3.10 41.96
CA LYS A 242 -7.04 -3.02 41.77
C LYS A 242 -7.36 -2.88 40.28
N ILE A 243 -8.02 -3.90 39.76
CA ILE A 243 -8.43 -4.01 38.36
C ILE A 243 -9.85 -3.42 38.22
N PRO A 244 -10.13 -2.62 37.18
CA PRO A 244 -11.47 -2.14 36.90
C PRO A 244 -12.46 -3.30 36.67
N PRO A 245 -13.74 -3.12 37.00
CA PRO A 245 -14.77 -4.11 36.68
C PRO A 245 -14.90 -4.29 35.16
N ASP A 246 -15.23 -5.52 34.73
CA ASP A 246 -15.47 -5.86 33.33
C ASP A 246 -16.56 -4.95 32.71
N ASP A 247 -16.19 -4.24 31.65
CA ASP A 247 -17.10 -3.36 30.89
C ASP A 247 -18.06 -4.17 29.99
N LYS A 248 -17.84 -5.47 29.86
CA LYS A 248 -18.61 -6.45 29.07
C LYS A 248 -18.68 -6.13 27.58
N VAL A 249 -17.91 -5.15 27.09
CA VAL A 249 -17.94 -4.72 25.69
C VAL A 249 -17.50 -5.87 24.79
N VAL A 250 -16.39 -6.54 25.13
CA VAL A 250 -15.86 -7.66 24.34
C VAL A 250 -16.87 -8.81 24.26
N ARG A 251 -17.55 -9.11 25.37
CA ARG A 251 -18.57 -10.17 25.46
C ARG A 251 -19.80 -9.87 24.62
N PHE A 252 -20.38 -8.67 24.74
CA PHE A 252 -21.62 -8.34 24.04
C PHE A 252 -21.40 -8.06 22.55
N LYS A 253 -20.27 -7.46 22.18
CA LYS A 253 -19.99 -7.07 20.80
C LYS A 253 -19.45 -8.22 19.96
N TYR A 254 -18.46 -8.95 20.48
CA TYR A 254 -17.78 -10.01 19.72
C TYR A 254 -18.24 -11.42 20.14
N GLY A 255 -19.12 -11.55 21.15
CA GLY A 255 -19.54 -12.86 21.63
C GLY A 255 -18.36 -13.70 22.14
N TRP A 256 -17.36 -13.03 22.74
CA TRP A 256 -16.10 -13.64 23.12
C TRP A 256 -15.90 -13.61 24.65
N PHE A 257 -15.30 -14.68 25.18
CA PHE A 257 -14.83 -14.79 26.56
C PHE A 257 -13.67 -15.80 26.63
N PRO A 258 -12.74 -15.67 27.61
CA PRO A 258 -11.62 -16.61 27.76
C PRO A 258 -12.14 -18.00 28.16
N LYS A 259 -11.58 -19.06 27.58
CA LYS A 259 -11.99 -20.45 27.81
C LYS A 259 -10.92 -21.26 28.54
N ILE A 260 -9.64 -20.90 28.38
CA ILE A 260 -8.51 -21.68 28.90
C ILE A 260 -7.91 -20.98 30.13
N SER A 261 -7.93 -21.66 31.27
CA SER A 261 -7.26 -21.18 32.49
C SER A 261 -5.78 -21.59 32.51
N LEU A 262 -4.90 -20.67 32.91
CA LEU A 262 -3.48 -20.94 33.11
C LEU A 262 -3.23 -22.14 34.04
N LEU A 263 -4.01 -22.30 35.11
CA LEU A 263 -3.77 -23.38 36.07
C LEU A 263 -4.13 -24.76 35.50
N GLU A 264 -5.06 -24.82 34.55
CA GLU A 264 -5.42 -26.05 33.84
C GLU A 264 -4.37 -26.40 32.78
N ASP A 265 -3.86 -25.38 32.07
CA ASP A 265 -2.86 -25.48 31.00
C ASP A 265 -1.40 -25.55 31.52
N PHE A 266 -1.21 -25.46 32.85
CA PHE A 266 0.11 -25.33 33.47
C PHE A 266 1.04 -26.53 33.21
N SER A 267 0.48 -27.74 33.19
CA SER A 267 1.26 -28.95 32.89
C SER A 267 1.68 -29.01 31.43
N ASP A 268 0.79 -28.64 30.51
CA ASP A 268 1.04 -28.68 29.07
C ASP A 268 2.14 -27.69 28.67
N ILE A 269 2.16 -26.48 29.26
CA ILE A 269 3.26 -25.52 29.02
C ILE A 269 4.61 -26.00 29.57
N TYR A 270 4.62 -26.77 30.65
CA TYR A 270 5.85 -27.34 31.19
C TYR A 270 6.41 -28.43 30.29
N ASP A 271 5.55 -29.30 29.74
CA ASP A 271 5.95 -30.32 28.78
C ASP A 271 6.53 -29.68 27.50
N GLN A 272 5.90 -28.61 27.00
CA GLN A 272 6.43 -27.83 25.88
C GLN A 272 7.83 -27.24 26.17
N TYR A 273 8.09 -26.80 27.40
CA TYR A 273 9.41 -26.32 27.82
C TYR A 273 10.47 -27.41 27.71
N LEU A 274 10.18 -28.62 28.21
CA LEU A 274 11.12 -29.76 28.19
C LEU A 274 11.51 -30.16 26.77
N ASP A 275 10.55 -30.15 25.84
CA ASP A 275 10.81 -30.43 24.43
C ASP A 275 11.71 -29.35 23.78
N SER A 276 11.52 -28.07 24.14
CA SER A 276 12.24 -26.95 23.54
C SER A 276 13.75 -26.91 23.82
N ILE A 277 14.17 -27.43 24.98
CA ILE A 277 15.58 -27.38 25.43
C ILE A 277 16.43 -28.53 24.91
N GLY A 278 15.83 -29.47 24.15
CA GLY A 278 16.55 -30.50 23.40
C GLY A 278 17.42 -31.39 24.29
N GLU A 279 16.95 -31.73 25.49
CA GLU A 279 17.70 -32.48 26.50
C GLU A 279 18.05 -33.93 26.07
N LYS A 280 17.63 -34.35 24.87
CA LYS A 280 18.16 -35.53 24.19
C LYS A 280 19.55 -35.34 23.54
N GLU A 281 20.03 -34.13 23.21
CA GLU A 281 21.14 -33.98 22.22
C GLU A 281 22.39 -33.14 22.62
N ARG A 282 22.40 -32.32 23.67
CA ARG A 282 23.37 -31.20 23.81
C ARG A 282 24.78 -31.44 24.39
N ARG A 283 25.17 -32.63 24.86
CA ARG A 283 26.51 -32.83 25.47
C ARG A 283 27.68 -32.93 24.46
N ILE A 284 27.41 -33.13 23.17
CA ILE A 284 28.41 -33.55 22.16
C ILE A 284 29.07 -32.37 21.40
N ASP A 285 28.42 -31.21 21.32
CA ASP A 285 28.84 -30.16 20.36
C ASP A 285 30.01 -29.27 20.80
N ARG A 286 30.26 -29.13 22.10
CA ARG A 286 31.34 -28.22 22.58
C ARG A 286 32.75 -28.75 22.28
N TRP A 287 32.93 -30.06 22.18
CA TRP A 287 34.22 -30.67 21.85
C TRP A 287 34.53 -30.61 20.34
N LYS A 288 33.49 -30.63 19.49
CA LYS A 288 33.60 -30.55 18.01
C LYS A 288 34.20 -29.24 17.51
N ILE A 289 33.82 -28.12 18.12
CA ILE A 289 34.21 -26.77 17.66
C ILE A 289 35.72 -26.54 17.76
N TRP A 290 36.38 -27.13 18.77
CA TRP A 290 37.83 -27.04 18.96
C TRP A 290 38.61 -27.97 18.01
N LEU A 291 38.07 -29.18 17.78
CA LEU A 291 38.61 -30.19 16.87
C LEU A 291 38.59 -29.77 15.40
N ASP A 292 37.58 -29.00 14.97
CA ASP A 292 37.46 -28.58 13.57
C ASP A 292 38.52 -27.56 13.12
N LYS A 293 39.13 -26.78 14.04
CA LYS A 293 40.14 -25.75 13.71
C LYS A 293 41.51 -26.32 13.32
N HIS A 294 41.88 -27.52 13.79
CA HIS A 294 43.18 -28.16 13.52
C HIS A 294 43.04 -29.49 12.76
N ARG A 295 41.92 -29.64 12.04
CA ARG A 295 41.44 -30.86 11.37
C ARG A 295 42.50 -31.71 10.63
N PRO A 296 43.40 -31.17 9.78
CA PRO A 296 44.34 -32.03 9.04
C PRO A 296 45.43 -32.63 9.93
N ILE A 297 45.90 -31.90 10.94
CA ILE A 297 46.94 -32.36 11.88
C ILE A 297 46.35 -33.39 12.84
N VAL A 298 45.14 -33.14 13.35
CA VAL A 298 44.45 -34.08 14.23
C VAL A 298 44.22 -35.41 13.52
N LYS A 299 43.83 -35.42 12.25
CA LYS A 299 43.63 -36.66 11.47
C LYS A 299 44.90 -37.50 11.34
N ILE A 300 46.05 -36.88 11.17
CA ILE A 300 47.34 -37.58 11.09
C ILE A 300 47.71 -38.16 12.46
N VAL A 301 47.53 -37.37 13.52
CA VAL A 301 47.79 -37.81 14.89
C VAL A 301 46.84 -38.95 15.31
N GLU A 302 45.55 -38.85 14.99
CA GLU A 302 44.55 -39.91 15.23
C GLU A 302 44.90 -41.20 14.48
N LEU A 303 45.40 -41.10 13.25
CA LEU A 303 45.81 -42.27 12.47
C LEU A 303 47.05 -42.95 13.08
N VAL A 304 48.04 -42.17 13.52
CA VAL A 304 49.24 -42.70 14.17
C VAL A 304 48.93 -43.30 15.54
N ILE A 305 48.15 -42.61 16.38
CA ILE A 305 47.73 -43.12 17.69
C ILE A 305 46.84 -44.35 17.52
N GLY A 306 45.91 -44.30 16.57
CA GLY A 306 45.03 -45.41 16.24
C GLY A 306 45.82 -46.65 15.82
N PHE A 307 46.85 -46.49 14.99
CA PHE A 307 47.73 -47.59 14.61
C PHE A 307 48.40 -48.24 15.82
N PHE A 308 49.01 -47.45 16.72
CA PHE A 308 49.63 -48.01 17.93
C PHE A 308 48.62 -48.66 18.89
N LEU A 309 47.41 -48.09 19.01
CA LEU A 309 46.32 -48.67 19.80
C LEU A 309 45.88 -50.03 19.24
N PHE A 310 45.65 -50.10 17.93
CA PHE A 310 45.21 -51.34 17.27
C PHE A 310 46.32 -52.40 17.25
N GLU A 311 47.60 -52.00 17.11
CA GLU A 311 48.73 -52.91 17.26
C GLU A 311 48.83 -53.48 18.68
N PHE A 312 48.61 -52.65 19.71
CA PHE A 312 48.56 -53.09 21.10
C PHE A 312 47.39 -54.04 21.37
N LEU A 313 46.20 -53.73 20.84
CA LEU A 313 45.02 -54.60 20.93
C LEU A 313 45.25 -55.93 20.20
N ASN A 314 45.88 -55.92 19.02
CA ASN A 314 46.28 -57.12 18.30
C ASN A 314 47.23 -58.00 19.12
N HIS A 315 48.19 -57.38 19.81
CA HIS A 315 49.13 -58.11 20.65
C HIS A 315 48.45 -58.78 21.86
N LEU A 316 47.49 -58.09 22.50
CA LEU A 316 46.70 -58.65 23.60
C LEU A 316 45.73 -59.74 23.13
N ALA A 317 45.04 -59.52 22.01
CA ALA A 317 44.07 -60.46 21.44
C ALA A 317 44.73 -61.73 20.90
N GLY A 318 45.96 -61.63 20.37
CA GLY A 318 46.74 -62.77 19.88
C GLY A 318 47.07 -63.83 20.94
N ASN A 319 46.99 -63.48 22.23
CA ASN A 319 47.24 -64.39 23.36
C ASN A 319 46.01 -65.27 23.73
N GLN A 320 44.82 -64.98 23.20
CA GLN A 320 43.60 -65.73 23.48
C GLN A 320 43.09 -66.43 22.21
N ALA A 321 42.97 -67.77 22.26
CA ALA A 321 42.63 -68.60 21.10
C ALA A 321 41.26 -68.26 20.44
N GLN A 322 40.34 -67.63 21.18
CA GLN A 322 39.01 -67.24 20.69
C GLN A 322 39.03 -65.96 19.83
N PHE A 323 40.02 -65.07 20.00
CA PHE A 323 40.10 -63.80 19.27
C PHE A 323 40.97 -63.86 18.01
N LYS A 324 41.63 -64.99 17.74
CA LYS A 324 42.42 -65.23 16.51
C LYS A 324 41.60 -65.22 15.21
N MET A 325 40.27 -65.30 15.28
CA MET A 325 39.38 -65.27 14.11
C MET A 325 38.96 -63.84 13.69
N ILE A 326 39.14 -62.82 14.53
CA ILE A 326 38.74 -61.44 14.23
C ILE A 326 39.96 -60.66 13.72
N ASP A 327 39.90 -60.22 12.47
CA ASP A 327 40.94 -59.38 11.89
C ASP A 327 40.75 -57.91 12.29
N LEU A 328 41.36 -57.50 13.40
CA LEU A 328 41.30 -56.12 13.89
C LEU A 328 42.02 -55.14 12.96
N ARG A 329 42.97 -55.60 12.13
CA ARG A 329 43.65 -54.76 11.13
C ARG A 329 42.68 -54.33 10.03
N LEU A 330 41.82 -55.25 9.60
CA LEU A 330 40.76 -54.94 8.66
C LEU A 330 39.76 -53.92 9.23
N VAL A 331 39.42 -54.03 10.52
CA VAL A 331 38.54 -53.07 11.21
C VAL A 331 39.16 -51.67 11.21
N PHE A 332 40.47 -51.56 11.46
CA PHE A 332 41.19 -50.28 11.40
C PHE A 332 41.10 -49.65 10.00
N ILE A 333 41.35 -50.43 8.95
CA ILE A 333 41.30 -49.95 7.56
C ILE A 333 39.89 -49.46 7.19
N VAL A 334 38.85 -50.22 7.55
CA VAL A 334 37.45 -49.84 7.29
C VAL A 334 37.10 -48.53 8.00
N LEU A 335 37.51 -48.39 9.26
CA LEU A 335 37.23 -47.21 10.08
C LEU A 335 37.88 -45.96 9.46
N PHE A 336 39.17 -46.00 9.16
CA PHE A 336 39.87 -44.83 8.62
C PHE A 336 39.50 -44.53 7.15
N GLY A 337 39.24 -45.56 6.35
CA GLY A 337 38.73 -45.40 4.98
C GLY A 337 37.35 -44.75 4.94
N SER A 338 36.42 -45.20 5.79
CA SER A 338 35.06 -44.66 5.85
C SER A 338 34.99 -43.25 6.45
N LEU A 339 35.86 -42.91 7.40
CA LEU A 339 35.83 -41.60 8.06
C LEU A 339 36.56 -40.52 7.26
N TYR A 340 37.76 -40.82 6.79
CA TYR A 340 38.68 -39.82 6.24
C TYR A 340 38.87 -39.91 4.72
N GLY A 341 38.34 -40.96 4.06
CA GLY A 341 38.32 -41.09 2.61
C GLY A 341 39.49 -41.91 2.06
N ILE A 342 39.60 -41.94 0.72
CA ILE A 342 40.46 -42.88 -0.01
C ILE A 342 41.95 -42.79 0.34
N ASN A 343 42.48 -41.57 0.47
CA ASN A 343 43.90 -41.37 0.79
C ASN A 343 44.28 -41.99 2.15
N TYR A 344 43.41 -41.86 3.15
CA TYR A 344 43.66 -42.38 4.49
C TYR A 344 43.36 -43.88 4.60
N GLY A 345 42.37 -44.39 3.87
CA GLY A 345 42.13 -45.84 3.76
C GLY A 345 43.31 -46.58 3.14
N ILE A 346 43.94 -46.02 2.11
CA ILE A 346 45.14 -46.58 1.48
C ILE A 346 46.35 -46.51 2.43
N VAL A 347 46.56 -45.37 3.11
CA VAL A 347 47.65 -45.22 4.09
C VAL A 347 47.46 -46.18 5.28
N ALA A 348 46.24 -46.36 5.76
CA ALA A 348 45.92 -47.33 6.81
C ALA A 348 46.25 -48.77 6.35
N ALA A 349 45.87 -49.15 5.12
CA ALA A 349 46.21 -50.46 4.56
C ALA A 349 47.72 -50.67 4.43
N ALA A 350 48.48 -49.63 4.09
CA ALA A 350 49.94 -49.69 4.03
C ALA A 350 50.58 -49.88 5.43
N LEU A 351 50.09 -49.19 6.46
CA LEU A 351 50.57 -49.36 7.83
C LEU A 351 50.24 -50.76 8.38
N GLU A 352 49.04 -51.26 8.14
CA GLU A 352 48.63 -52.59 8.55
C GLU A 352 49.34 -53.71 7.79
N THR A 353 49.76 -53.44 6.55
CA THR A 353 50.64 -54.34 5.78
C THR A 353 52.00 -54.48 6.47
N VAL A 354 52.57 -53.38 6.98
CA VAL A 354 53.83 -53.41 7.75
C VAL A 354 53.64 -54.15 9.08
N SER A 355 52.52 -53.92 9.78
CA SER A 355 52.16 -54.68 10.99
C SER A 355 52.05 -56.20 10.71
N LEU A 356 51.39 -56.58 9.61
CA LEU A 356 51.23 -57.99 9.23
C LEU A 356 52.56 -58.66 8.89
N LEU A 357 53.47 -57.96 8.19
CA LEU A 357 54.82 -58.45 7.93
C LEU A 357 55.62 -58.67 9.24
N ALA A 358 55.53 -57.75 10.19
CA ALA A 358 56.20 -57.89 11.49
C ALA A 358 55.63 -59.06 12.32
N ALA A 359 54.35 -59.36 12.19
CA ALA A 359 53.74 -60.53 12.83
C ALA A 359 54.24 -61.84 12.22
N TYR A 360 54.33 -61.94 10.89
CA TYR A 360 54.87 -63.12 10.21
C TYR A 360 56.34 -63.39 10.56
N GLU A 361 57.14 -62.33 10.73
CA GLU A 361 58.53 -62.46 11.17
C GLU A 361 58.63 -63.00 12.60
N ARG A 362 57.77 -62.55 13.51
CA ARG A 362 57.70 -63.09 14.89
C ARG A 362 57.26 -64.55 14.94
N GLU A 363 56.42 -64.99 13.99
CA GLU A 363 56.00 -66.38 13.85
C GLU A 363 57.04 -67.27 13.14
N GLY A 364 58.17 -66.69 12.71
CA GLY A 364 59.28 -67.42 12.09
C GLY A 364 59.03 -67.80 10.62
N VAL A 365 58.08 -67.16 9.96
CA VAL A 365 57.77 -67.40 8.54
C VAL A 365 58.83 -66.72 7.67
N GLY A 366 59.63 -67.51 6.95
CA GLY A 366 60.63 -66.98 6.02
C GLY A 366 59.99 -66.25 4.82
N TRP A 367 60.68 -65.26 4.27
CA TRP A 367 60.21 -64.49 3.10
C TRP A 367 59.82 -65.36 1.90
N THR A 368 60.48 -66.51 1.69
CA THR A 368 60.10 -67.44 0.63
C THR A 368 58.71 -68.04 0.86
N THR A 369 58.40 -68.49 2.07
CA THR A 369 57.09 -69.07 2.42
C THR A 369 55.95 -68.05 2.34
N LEU A 370 56.24 -66.78 2.63
CA LEU A 370 55.26 -65.68 2.54
C LEU A 370 54.73 -65.47 1.10
N PHE A 371 55.58 -65.63 0.09
CA PHE A 371 55.20 -65.44 -1.32
C PHE A 371 54.74 -66.72 -2.02
N TYR A 372 55.24 -67.89 -1.61
CA TYR A 372 54.86 -69.17 -2.25
C TYR A 372 53.49 -69.69 -1.81
N GLU A 373 53.06 -69.40 -0.58
CA GLU A 373 51.78 -69.90 -0.05
C GLU A 373 50.66 -68.86 -0.23
N PRO A 374 49.61 -69.13 -1.03
CA PRO A 374 48.56 -68.16 -1.32
C PRO A 374 47.83 -67.59 -0.10
N SER A 375 47.71 -68.37 0.97
CA SER A 375 47.09 -67.94 2.24
C SER A 375 47.80 -66.77 2.90
N ASN A 376 49.10 -66.61 2.66
CA ASN A 376 49.93 -65.62 3.33
C ASN A 376 49.89 -64.25 2.65
N TRP A 377 49.58 -64.17 1.34
CA TRP A 377 49.55 -62.90 0.60
C TRP A 377 48.16 -62.37 0.21
N ILE A 378 47.12 -63.21 0.25
CA ILE A 378 45.72 -62.78 0.02
C ILE A 378 45.28 -61.63 0.96
N PRO A 379 45.62 -61.64 2.27
CA PRO A 379 45.21 -60.55 3.19
C PRO A 379 45.72 -59.17 2.76
N PHE A 380 46.94 -59.07 2.20
CA PHE A 380 47.48 -57.78 1.74
C PHE A 380 46.62 -57.19 0.62
N ILE A 381 46.23 -57.97 -0.38
CA ILE A 381 45.37 -57.48 -1.47
C ILE A 381 44.01 -57.07 -0.92
N PHE A 382 43.46 -57.86 0.01
CA PHE A 382 42.16 -57.59 0.60
C PHE A 382 42.14 -56.28 1.40
N TYR A 383 43.21 -55.99 2.15
CA TYR A 383 43.38 -54.73 2.89
C TYR A 383 43.32 -53.50 1.99
N PHE A 384 44.05 -53.51 0.86
CA PHE A 384 44.02 -52.40 -0.08
C PHE A 384 42.66 -52.27 -0.80
N ALA A 385 42.04 -53.39 -1.16
CA ALA A 385 40.73 -53.38 -1.82
C ALA A 385 39.63 -52.78 -0.91
N VAL A 386 39.58 -53.22 0.35
CA VAL A 386 38.61 -52.73 1.34
C VAL A 386 38.85 -51.25 1.67
N GLY A 387 40.11 -50.84 1.86
CA GLY A 387 40.46 -49.44 2.09
C GLY A 387 40.06 -48.52 0.92
N ALA A 388 40.24 -48.99 -0.32
CA ALA A 388 39.85 -48.26 -1.52
C ALA A 388 38.32 -48.16 -1.67
N ILE A 389 37.58 -49.24 -1.45
CA ILE A 389 36.10 -49.25 -1.57
C ILE A 389 35.47 -48.32 -0.52
N CYS A 390 35.83 -48.48 0.76
CA CYS A 390 35.30 -47.64 1.83
C CYS A 390 35.67 -46.16 1.63
N GLY A 391 36.90 -45.91 1.19
CA GLY A 391 37.39 -44.58 0.87
C GLY A 391 36.66 -43.92 -0.31
N TYR A 392 36.37 -44.67 -1.37
CA TYR A 392 35.64 -44.20 -2.54
C TYR A 392 34.19 -43.83 -2.19
N VAL A 393 33.49 -44.67 -1.42
CA VAL A 393 32.11 -44.39 -0.97
C VAL A 393 32.07 -43.08 -0.18
N ARG A 394 33.05 -42.85 0.70
CA ARG A 394 33.18 -41.60 1.46
C ARG A 394 33.43 -40.39 0.56
N MET A 395 34.32 -40.52 -0.43
CA MET A 395 34.63 -39.45 -1.39
C MET A 395 33.38 -39.06 -2.19
N LYS A 396 32.68 -40.05 -2.75
CA LYS A 396 31.44 -39.83 -3.51
C LYS A 396 30.35 -39.15 -2.67
N ASN A 397 30.19 -39.59 -1.42
CA ASN A 397 29.23 -38.95 -0.51
C ASN A 397 29.61 -37.49 -0.19
N LYS A 398 30.91 -37.17 -0.11
CA LYS A 398 31.37 -35.80 0.11
C LYS A 398 31.10 -34.91 -1.11
N GLU A 399 31.42 -35.40 -2.31
CA GLU A 399 31.14 -34.69 -3.57
C GLU A 399 29.64 -34.41 -3.73
N ASN A 400 28.77 -35.38 -3.40
CA ASN A 400 27.32 -35.17 -3.42
C ASN A 400 26.88 -34.06 -2.45
N ILE A 401 27.48 -33.95 -1.27
CA ILE A 401 27.17 -32.89 -0.30
C ILE A 401 27.62 -31.52 -0.84
N GLU A 402 28.83 -31.43 -1.41
CA GLU A 402 29.33 -30.20 -2.01
C GLU A 402 28.43 -29.76 -3.18
N PHE A 403 28.06 -30.69 -4.06
CA PHE A 403 27.10 -30.46 -5.15
C PHE A 403 25.75 -29.90 -4.67
N VAL A 404 25.15 -30.55 -3.66
CA VAL A 404 23.87 -30.07 -3.07
C VAL A 404 24.01 -28.68 -2.45
N THR A 405 25.18 -28.36 -1.88
CA THR A 405 25.44 -27.05 -1.28
C THR A 405 25.53 -25.97 -2.37
N ASP A 406 26.22 -26.26 -3.47
CA ASP A 406 26.32 -25.37 -4.62
C ASP A 406 24.97 -25.16 -5.31
N GLU A 407 24.16 -26.21 -5.46
CA GLU A 407 22.78 -26.08 -5.96
C GLU A 407 21.94 -25.18 -5.04
N ASN A 408 22.08 -25.30 -3.73
CA ASN A 408 21.36 -24.47 -2.78
C ASN A 408 21.76 -22.99 -2.91
N LYS A 409 23.05 -22.71 -3.08
CA LYS A 409 23.54 -21.36 -3.36
C LYS A 409 22.95 -20.80 -4.67
N LEU A 410 22.91 -21.62 -5.73
CA LEU A 410 22.30 -21.23 -6.99
C LEU A 410 20.79 -20.96 -6.84
N ILE A 411 20.08 -21.75 -6.03
CA ILE A 411 18.66 -21.52 -5.71
C ILE A 411 18.49 -20.18 -4.98
N GLN A 412 19.38 -19.83 -4.06
CA GLN A 412 19.35 -18.52 -3.39
C GLN A 412 19.56 -17.36 -4.36
N GLU A 413 20.52 -17.47 -5.28
CA GLU A 413 20.75 -16.46 -6.33
C GLU A 413 19.52 -16.32 -7.24
N LYS A 414 18.94 -17.44 -7.69
CA LYS A 414 17.68 -17.43 -8.47
C LYS A 414 16.52 -16.81 -7.69
N PHE A 415 16.46 -17.06 -6.37
CA PHE A 415 15.44 -16.50 -5.51
C PHE A 415 15.58 -14.97 -5.40
N LEU A 416 16.80 -14.45 -5.24
CA LEU A 416 17.06 -13.00 -5.22
C LEU A 416 16.64 -12.36 -6.55
N PHE A 417 17.04 -12.94 -7.68
CA PHE A 417 16.64 -12.47 -9.00
C PHE A 417 15.10 -12.45 -9.18
N MET A 418 14.41 -13.52 -8.77
CA MET A 418 12.94 -13.59 -8.84
C MET A 418 12.26 -12.53 -7.96
N ARG A 419 12.83 -12.24 -6.78
CA ARG A 419 12.33 -11.18 -5.90
C ARG A 419 12.46 -9.82 -6.58
N ASP A 420 13.60 -9.53 -7.21
CA ASP A 420 13.83 -8.25 -7.88
C ASP A 420 12.82 -8.08 -9.05
N MET A 421 12.61 -9.12 -9.86
CA MET A 421 11.55 -9.13 -10.89
C MET A 421 10.14 -8.91 -10.33
N TYR A 422 9.84 -9.48 -9.16
CA TYR A 422 8.54 -9.30 -8.51
C TYR A 422 8.33 -7.85 -8.04
N GLN A 423 9.39 -7.21 -7.54
CA GLN A 423 9.34 -5.78 -7.16
C GLN A 423 9.05 -4.89 -8.37
N ASP A 424 9.71 -5.15 -9.51
CA ASP A 424 9.45 -4.44 -10.77
C ASP A 424 7.98 -4.60 -11.20
N SER A 425 7.44 -5.83 -11.15
CA SER A 425 6.05 -6.08 -11.51
C SER A 425 5.05 -5.38 -10.57
N LEU A 426 5.35 -5.30 -9.28
CA LEU A 426 4.52 -4.54 -8.33
C LEU A 426 4.56 -3.04 -8.59
N TYR A 427 5.72 -2.51 -8.97
CA TYR A 427 5.86 -1.11 -9.39
C TYR A 427 4.97 -0.83 -10.62
N ASP A 428 5.02 -1.68 -11.63
CA ASP A 428 4.17 -1.56 -12.83
C ASP A 428 2.69 -1.62 -12.48
N LYS A 429 2.29 -2.61 -11.66
CA LYS A 429 0.90 -2.74 -11.19
C LYS A 429 0.41 -1.48 -10.49
N ARG A 430 1.23 -0.84 -9.66
CA ARG A 430 0.88 0.42 -8.99
C ARG A 430 0.75 1.57 -9.95
N THR A 431 1.65 1.68 -10.92
CA THR A 431 1.59 2.69 -11.97
C THR A 431 0.29 2.55 -12.76
N TYR A 432 -0.06 1.34 -13.18
CA TYR A 432 -1.33 1.07 -13.85
C TYR A 432 -2.55 1.33 -12.95
N LYS A 433 -2.53 0.91 -11.68
CA LYS A 433 -3.61 1.22 -10.72
C LYS A 433 -3.80 2.73 -10.58
N LYS A 434 -2.72 3.50 -10.50
CA LYS A 434 -2.77 4.97 -10.39
C LYS A 434 -3.33 5.62 -11.65
N GLN A 435 -2.95 5.12 -12.83
CA GLN A 435 -3.52 5.54 -14.11
C GLN A 435 -5.02 5.21 -14.23
N ILE A 436 -5.44 4.02 -13.80
CA ILE A 436 -6.86 3.58 -13.80
C ILE A 436 -7.69 4.34 -12.76
N MET A 437 -7.14 4.62 -11.58
CA MET A 437 -7.83 5.44 -10.58
C MET A 437 -7.96 6.90 -11.06
N GLY A 438 -6.94 7.45 -11.72
CA GLY A 438 -7.01 8.76 -12.35
C GLY A 438 -8.09 8.84 -13.44
N SER A 439 -8.39 7.73 -14.13
CA SER A 439 -9.47 7.69 -15.14
C SER A 439 -10.88 7.55 -14.54
N ARG A 440 -11.03 7.03 -13.31
CA ARG A 440 -12.34 7.04 -12.61
C ARG A 440 -12.79 8.45 -12.22
N ASP A 441 -11.85 9.33 -11.90
CA ASP A 441 -12.11 10.74 -11.61
C ASP A 441 -12.65 11.49 -12.85
N SER A 442 -12.37 10.98 -14.06
CA SER A 442 -12.86 11.55 -15.32
C SER A 442 -14.38 11.48 -15.45
N PHE A 443 -15.05 10.47 -14.88
CA PHE A 443 -16.53 10.39 -14.93
C PHE A 443 -17.19 11.45 -14.05
N GLY A 444 -16.63 11.72 -12.86
CA GLY A 444 -17.08 12.81 -12.00
C GLY A 444 -16.94 14.16 -12.69
N LYS A 445 -15.77 14.40 -13.30
CA LYS A 445 -15.51 15.63 -14.08
C LYS A 445 -16.48 15.80 -15.25
N ILE A 446 -16.73 14.74 -16.04
CA ILE A 446 -17.69 14.79 -17.17
C ILE A 446 -19.11 15.07 -16.67
N PHE A 447 -19.52 14.48 -15.56
CA PHE A 447 -20.84 14.75 -14.97
C PHE A 447 -20.96 16.19 -14.50
N ASP A 448 -19.95 16.72 -13.80
CA ASP A 448 -19.93 18.11 -13.36
C ASP A 448 -19.96 19.10 -14.53
N ILE A 449 -19.22 18.82 -15.61
CA ILE A 449 -19.26 19.59 -16.87
C ILE A 449 -20.66 19.58 -17.47
N THR A 450 -21.27 18.39 -17.60
CA THR A 450 -22.60 18.25 -18.19
C THR A 450 -23.65 19.02 -17.39
N ARG A 451 -23.53 19.03 -16.05
CA ARG A 451 -24.39 19.83 -15.17
C ARG A 451 -24.18 21.33 -15.34
N LYS A 452 -22.93 21.82 -15.43
CA LYS A 452 -22.64 23.25 -15.68
C LYS A 452 -23.20 23.73 -17.03
N LEU A 453 -23.16 22.86 -18.04
CA LEU A 453 -23.71 23.13 -19.38
C LEU A 453 -25.24 22.89 -19.48
N ASP A 454 -25.93 22.56 -18.38
CA ASP A 454 -27.38 22.31 -18.36
C ASP A 454 -28.20 23.60 -18.27
N THR A 455 -27.93 24.56 -19.17
CA THR A 455 -28.61 25.85 -19.22
C THR A 455 -29.45 25.98 -20.49
N VAL A 456 -30.47 26.85 -20.43
CA VAL A 456 -31.46 27.02 -21.50
C VAL A 456 -31.22 28.31 -22.30
N LEU A 457 -30.49 29.27 -21.72
CA LEU A 457 -30.11 30.53 -22.36
C LEU A 457 -28.73 30.38 -23.04
N PRO A 458 -28.61 30.62 -24.36
CA PRO A 458 -27.33 30.50 -25.07
C PRO A 458 -26.21 31.41 -24.55
N GLN A 459 -26.54 32.60 -24.04
CA GLN A 459 -25.58 33.57 -23.53
C GLN A 459 -24.94 33.07 -22.22
N GLU A 460 -25.73 32.49 -21.32
CA GLU A 460 -25.23 31.82 -20.12
C GLU A 460 -24.41 30.60 -20.50
N LEU A 461 -24.87 29.82 -21.48
CA LEU A 461 -24.13 28.66 -21.98
C LEU A 461 -22.76 29.04 -22.55
N PHE A 462 -22.62 30.19 -23.21
CA PHE A 462 -21.33 30.67 -23.69
C PHE A 462 -20.37 31.00 -22.53
N MET A 463 -20.84 31.62 -21.45
CA MET A 463 -20.03 31.87 -20.26
C MET A 463 -19.58 30.55 -19.62
N GLU A 464 -20.52 29.65 -19.35
CA GLU A 464 -20.22 28.34 -18.78
C GLU A 464 -19.29 27.51 -19.67
N THR A 465 -19.40 27.66 -20.99
CA THR A 465 -18.50 27.02 -21.95
C THR A 465 -17.06 27.51 -21.77
N ILE A 466 -16.83 28.82 -21.65
CA ILE A 466 -15.47 29.32 -21.38
C ILE A 466 -14.96 28.81 -20.05
N HIS A 467 -15.74 28.92 -18.97
CA HIS A 467 -15.32 28.44 -17.65
C HIS A 467 -14.95 26.95 -17.65
N VAL A 468 -15.78 26.11 -18.28
CA VAL A 468 -15.49 24.68 -18.45
C VAL A 468 -14.23 24.44 -19.27
N MET A 469 -14.04 25.17 -20.37
CA MET A 469 -12.87 25.02 -21.23
C MET A 469 -11.59 25.45 -20.50
N GLU A 470 -11.63 26.57 -19.78
CA GLU A 470 -10.50 27.07 -19.00
C GLU A 470 -10.13 26.14 -17.85
N ASP A 471 -11.12 25.70 -17.07
CA ASP A 471 -10.93 24.79 -15.92
C ASP A 471 -10.34 23.45 -16.37
N MET A 472 -10.90 22.85 -17.42
CA MET A 472 -10.58 21.47 -17.81
C MET A 472 -9.32 21.37 -18.67
N LEU A 473 -9.04 22.41 -19.46
CA LEU A 473 -7.86 22.46 -20.30
C LEU A 473 -6.69 23.18 -19.62
N GLU A 474 -6.91 23.79 -18.45
CA GLU A 474 -5.97 24.66 -17.76
C GLU A 474 -5.38 25.71 -18.73
N ASN A 475 -6.26 26.36 -19.48
CA ASN A 475 -5.89 27.25 -20.57
C ASN A 475 -6.87 28.42 -20.69
N HIS A 476 -6.38 29.64 -20.48
CA HIS A 476 -7.16 30.89 -20.53
C HIS A 476 -7.02 31.61 -21.88
N ALA A 477 -6.88 30.84 -22.97
CA ALA A 477 -6.68 31.37 -24.32
C ALA A 477 -7.76 30.90 -25.30
N VAL A 478 -9.02 30.83 -24.84
CA VAL A 478 -10.15 30.27 -25.59
C VAL A 478 -11.02 31.38 -26.19
N ALA A 479 -11.55 31.18 -27.40
CA ALA A 479 -12.58 32.04 -27.97
C ALA A 479 -13.62 31.25 -28.76
N VAL A 480 -14.83 31.78 -28.80
CA VAL A 480 -15.96 31.19 -29.54
C VAL A 480 -16.46 32.19 -30.56
N TYR A 481 -16.56 31.75 -31.81
CA TYR A 481 -17.10 32.51 -32.92
C TYR A 481 -18.38 31.86 -33.43
N SER A 482 -19.42 32.66 -33.67
CA SER A 482 -20.63 32.21 -34.37
C SER A 482 -20.56 32.46 -35.87
N LEU A 483 -21.27 31.62 -36.62
CA LEU A 483 -21.38 31.68 -38.06
C LEU A 483 -22.84 31.91 -38.46
N GLY A 484 -23.10 33.01 -39.16
CA GLY A 484 -24.39 33.25 -39.77
C GLY A 484 -24.59 32.39 -41.03
N LYS A 485 -25.85 32.10 -41.38
CA LYS A 485 -26.18 31.41 -42.64
C LYS A 485 -25.59 32.18 -43.84
N ASN A 486 -24.78 31.50 -44.65
CA ASN A 486 -24.07 32.06 -45.81
C ASN A 486 -23.15 33.27 -45.49
N SER A 487 -22.68 33.39 -44.25
CA SER A 487 -21.75 34.46 -43.86
C SER A 487 -20.31 34.08 -44.20
N GLU A 488 -19.59 34.98 -44.89
CA GLU A 488 -18.14 34.84 -45.09
C GLU A 488 -17.33 35.09 -43.79
N PHE A 489 -18.01 35.60 -42.77
CA PHE A 489 -17.41 36.07 -41.54
C PHE A 489 -17.95 35.33 -40.32
N GLY A 490 -17.05 34.92 -39.43
CA GLY A 490 -17.36 34.56 -38.06
C GLY A 490 -17.41 35.80 -37.18
N ARG A 491 -18.32 35.83 -36.21
CA ARG A 491 -18.48 36.90 -35.23
C ARG A 491 -18.09 36.39 -33.86
N LEU A 492 -17.30 37.16 -33.13
CA LEU A 492 -16.90 36.78 -31.77
C LEU A 492 -18.14 36.81 -30.87
N GLU A 493 -18.43 35.71 -30.17
CA GLU A 493 -19.45 35.67 -29.11
C GLU A 493 -18.81 35.95 -27.76
N ILE A 494 -17.72 35.23 -27.46
CA ILE A 494 -17.06 35.28 -26.16
C ILE A 494 -15.57 34.90 -26.31
N ALA A 495 -14.72 35.47 -25.45
CA ALA A 495 -13.30 35.12 -25.36
C ALA A 495 -12.82 35.17 -23.92
N SER A 496 -11.79 34.38 -23.61
CA SER A 496 -11.08 34.40 -22.33
C SER A 496 -10.60 35.80 -22.01
N LYS A 497 -10.73 36.19 -20.73
CA LYS A 497 -10.46 37.55 -20.24
C LYS A 497 -9.05 38.02 -20.57
N GLU A 498 -8.07 37.14 -20.45
CA GLU A 498 -6.64 37.40 -20.59
C GLU A 498 -6.26 37.82 -22.00
N ILE A 499 -6.96 37.30 -23.02
CA ILE A 499 -6.61 37.50 -24.43
C ILE A 499 -7.75 38.08 -25.29
N ARG A 500 -8.84 38.53 -24.65
CA ARG A 500 -10.01 39.08 -25.34
C ARG A 500 -9.65 40.20 -26.31
N SER A 501 -8.76 41.11 -25.91
CA SER A 501 -8.31 42.24 -26.74
C SER A 501 -7.47 41.81 -27.96
N GLU A 502 -6.95 40.58 -27.95
CA GLU A 502 -6.11 40.05 -29.01
C GLU A 502 -6.90 39.26 -30.06
N PHE A 503 -8.17 38.96 -29.79
CA PHE A 503 -9.07 38.33 -30.75
C PHE A 503 -9.86 39.39 -31.52
N PRO A 504 -9.88 39.35 -32.86
CA PRO A 504 -10.69 40.27 -33.63
C PRO A 504 -12.18 39.96 -33.45
N ASN A 505 -13.01 40.99 -33.29
CA ASN A 505 -14.48 40.86 -33.20
C ASN A 505 -15.12 40.19 -34.44
N SER A 506 -14.36 40.05 -35.54
CA SER A 506 -14.77 39.29 -36.70
C SER A 506 -13.59 38.63 -37.39
N ILE A 507 -13.76 37.36 -37.76
CA ILE A 507 -12.78 36.59 -38.54
C ILE A 507 -13.33 36.24 -39.91
N ARG A 508 -12.46 36.20 -40.92
CA ARG A 508 -12.83 35.74 -42.26
C ARG A 508 -12.57 34.23 -42.36
N ILE A 509 -13.61 33.47 -42.66
CA ILE A 509 -13.55 32.00 -42.63
C ILE A 509 -12.62 31.46 -43.72
N SER A 510 -12.57 32.15 -44.87
CA SER A 510 -11.66 31.84 -45.97
C SER A 510 -10.17 32.00 -45.63
N LYS A 511 -9.80 32.63 -44.50
CA LYS A 511 -8.40 32.67 -44.03
C LYS A 511 -7.95 31.32 -43.45
N TYR A 512 -8.89 30.51 -42.96
CA TYR A 512 -8.65 29.28 -42.19
C TYR A 512 -8.85 27.99 -42.99
N GLN A 513 -8.63 28.00 -44.31
CA GLN A 513 -8.95 26.85 -45.19
C GLN A 513 -8.30 25.53 -44.76
N ALA A 514 -7.11 25.57 -44.17
CA ALA A 514 -6.42 24.38 -43.70
C ALA A 514 -7.17 23.67 -42.54
N ALA A 515 -7.98 24.41 -41.79
CA ALA A 515 -8.78 23.89 -40.68
C ALA A 515 -10.21 23.53 -41.10
N ILE A 516 -10.84 24.34 -41.97
CA ILE A 516 -12.28 24.27 -42.23
C ILE A 516 -12.77 22.88 -42.66
N SER A 517 -12.04 22.16 -43.50
CA SER A 517 -12.44 20.81 -43.93
C SER A 517 -12.54 19.84 -42.74
N GLU A 518 -11.59 19.90 -41.81
CA GLU A 518 -11.62 19.06 -40.61
C GLU A 518 -12.77 19.46 -39.67
N LEU A 519 -13.07 20.75 -39.56
CA LEU A 519 -14.16 21.26 -38.72
C LEU A 519 -15.54 20.84 -39.26
N GLU A 520 -15.73 20.85 -40.58
CA GLU A 520 -16.96 20.38 -41.24
C GLU A 520 -17.17 18.88 -41.00
N ASP A 521 -16.09 18.08 -41.07
CA ASP A 521 -16.10 16.65 -40.77
C ASP A 521 -16.32 16.35 -39.26
N GLY A 522 -16.20 17.36 -38.39
CA GLY A 522 -16.37 17.21 -36.93
C GLY A 522 -15.11 16.73 -36.21
N ASN A 523 -13.97 16.92 -36.84
CA ASN A 523 -12.68 16.72 -36.23
C ASN A 523 -12.17 18.02 -35.61
N VAL A 524 -11.24 17.86 -34.68
CA VAL A 524 -10.46 18.98 -34.14
C VAL A 524 -9.26 19.16 -35.05
N TRP A 525 -9.05 20.38 -35.51
CA TRP A 525 -7.85 20.76 -36.23
C TRP A 525 -6.77 21.24 -35.25
N VAL A 526 -5.52 20.85 -35.51
CA VAL A 526 -4.37 21.19 -34.67
C VAL A 526 -3.28 21.81 -35.53
N ASN A 527 -2.77 22.97 -35.13
CA ASN A 527 -1.72 23.68 -35.85
C ASN A 527 -0.33 23.06 -35.60
N ARG A 528 -0.09 21.89 -36.21
CA ARG A 528 1.20 21.17 -36.08
C ARG A 528 2.33 21.82 -36.88
N GLU A 529 1.98 22.54 -37.94
CA GLU A 529 2.92 23.19 -38.86
C GLU A 529 3.26 24.63 -38.44
N LEU A 530 2.70 25.11 -37.31
CA LEU A 530 2.90 26.47 -36.79
C LEU A 530 2.57 27.56 -37.83
N LEU A 531 1.46 27.37 -38.54
CA LEU A 531 0.96 28.33 -39.51
C LEU A 531 0.75 29.70 -38.84
N PRO A 532 1.27 30.80 -39.40
CA PRO A 532 1.11 32.14 -38.84
C PRO A 532 -0.36 32.57 -38.85
N ASP A 533 -0.79 33.28 -37.82
CA ASP A 533 -2.17 33.75 -37.57
C ASP A 533 -3.23 32.64 -37.39
N TYR A 534 -2.83 31.36 -37.31
CA TYR A 534 -3.72 30.27 -36.95
C TYR A 534 -3.67 30.01 -35.44
N PRO A 535 -4.82 29.79 -34.79
CA PRO A 535 -4.85 29.33 -33.40
C PRO A 535 -4.24 27.92 -33.30
N ALA A 536 -3.74 27.54 -32.12
CA ALA A 536 -3.18 26.22 -31.86
C ALA A 536 -4.18 25.08 -32.09
N TYR A 537 -5.43 25.29 -31.67
CA TYR A 537 -6.53 24.35 -31.89
C TYR A 537 -7.77 25.04 -32.44
N MET A 538 -8.51 24.34 -33.29
CA MET A 538 -9.84 24.73 -33.75
C MET A 538 -10.79 23.54 -33.68
N ALA A 539 -12.02 23.77 -33.23
CA ALA A 539 -13.08 22.79 -33.22
C ALA A 539 -14.40 23.42 -33.71
N GLY A 540 -15.17 22.66 -34.47
CA GLY A 540 -16.44 23.10 -35.03
C GLY A 540 -17.62 22.55 -34.26
N ILE A 541 -18.62 23.40 -34.01
CA ILE A 541 -19.94 22.99 -33.50
C ILE A 541 -20.93 23.03 -34.65
N ARG A 542 -21.73 21.97 -34.82
CA ARG A 542 -22.57 21.80 -36.01
C ARG A 542 -24.05 21.63 -35.66
N LYS A 543 -24.92 22.18 -36.49
CA LYS A 543 -26.38 21.95 -36.49
C LYS A 543 -26.76 21.35 -37.83
N ASN A 544 -27.35 20.14 -37.85
CA ASN A 544 -27.74 19.45 -39.08
C ASN A 544 -26.60 19.31 -40.12
N LYS A 545 -25.37 19.05 -39.66
CA LYS A 545 -24.13 19.00 -40.47
C LYS A 545 -23.65 20.33 -41.06
N GLU A 546 -24.28 21.45 -40.72
CA GLU A 546 -23.76 22.79 -41.03
C GLU A 546 -22.98 23.33 -39.84
N LEU A 547 -21.79 23.89 -40.10
CA LEU A 547 -20.97 24.52 -39.08
C LEU A 547 -21.63 25.82 -38.61
N VAL A 548 -22.00 25.90 -37.32
CA VAL A 548 -22.69 27.05 -36.73
C VAL A 548 -21.79 27.85 -35.80
N MET A 549 -20.77 27.23 -35.20
CA MET A 549 -19.78 27.93 -34.38
C MET A 549 -18.39 27.30 -34.51
N ILE A 550 -17.38 28.08 -34.16
CA ILE A 550 -15.98 27.67 -34.09
C ILE A 550 -15.44 28.02 -32.71
N VAL A 551 -14.86 27.04 -32.03
CA VAL A 551 -14.11 27.22 -30.79
C VAL A 551 -12.62 27.17 -31.13
N CYS A 552 -11.88 28.18 -30.68
CA CYS A 552 -10.46 28.35 -30.94
C CYS A 552 -9.68 28.39 -29.62
N ILE A 553 -8.50 27.75 -29.59
CA ILE A 553 -7.49 27.95 -28.54
C ILE A 553 -6.29 28.63 -29.19
N LYS A 554 -6.01 29.87 -28.82
CA LYS A 554 -4.97 30.68 -29.48
C LYS A 554 -3.59 30.07 -29.28
N GLU A 555 -3.21 29.87 -28.03
CA GLU A 555 -1.89 29.41 -27.63
C GLU A 555 -1.98 28.25 -26.65
N VAL A 556 -1.05 27.31 -26.77
CA VAL A 556 -0.94 26.15 -25.89
C VAL A 556 0.53 25.93 -25.54
N ARG A 557 0.77 25.41 -24.34
CA ARG A 557 2.11 25.01 -23.91
C ARG A 557 2.55 23.74 -24.65
N SER A 558 3.85 23.46 -24.70
CA SER A 558 4.39 22.27 -25.37
C SER A 558 3.84 20.94 -24.80
N ASP A 559 3.54 20.89 -23.50
CA ASP A 559 2.91 19.74 -22.82
C ASP A 559 1.42 19.56 -23.16
N GLN A 560 0.78 20.59 -23.73
CA GLN A 560 -0.61 20.59 -24.20
C GLN A 560 -0.74 20.19 -25.69
N MET A 561 0.37 19.88 -26.37
CA MET A 561 0.39 19.36 -27.76
C MET A 561 0.37 17.83 -27.80
N THR A 562 -0.48 17.21 -26.98
CA THR A 562 -0.59 15.74 -26.86
C THR A 562 -1.91 15.22 -27.44
N LEU A 563 -1.93 13.94 -27.83
CA LEU A 563 -3.16 13.27 -28.28
C LEU A 563 -4.24 13.29 -27.19
N TYR A 564 -3.82 13.20 -25.92
CA TYR A 564 -4.73 13.31 -24.77
C TYR A 564 -5.43 14.67 -24.73
N TYR A 565 -4.67 15.77 -24.83
CA TYR A 565 -5.23 17.11 -24.82
C TYR A 565 -6.18 17.36 -25.99
N MET A 566 -5.80 16.92 -27.20
CA MET A 566 -6.65 16.97 -28.39
C MET A 566 -7.97 16.22 -28.20
N ASN A 567 -7.92 15.01 -27.62
CA ASN A 567 -9.12 14.22 -27.34
C ASN A 567 -9.98 14.87 -26.25
N LEU A 568 -9.38 15.44 -25.22
CA LEU A 568 -10.09 16.16 -24.17
C LEU A 568 -10.84 17.37 -24.75
N PHE A 569 -10.16 18.18 -25.55
CA PHE A 569 -10.79 19.31 -26.24
C PHE A 569 -11.93 18.86 -27.17
N LYS A 570 -11.75 17.77 -27.93
CA LYS A 570 -12.80 17.18 -28.78
C LYS A 570 -14.03 16.77 -27.96
N ILE A 571 -13.84 16.13 -26.81
CA ILE A 571 -14.94 15.70 -25.94
C ILE A 571 -15.69 16.91 -25.38
N LEU A 572 -14.97 17.93 -24.90
CA LEU A 572 -15.58 19.15 -24.37
C LEU A 572 -16.41 19.87 -25.45
N CYS A 573 -15.88 20.04 -26.66
CA CYS A 573 -16.62 20.63 -27.76
C CYS A 573 -17.87 19.81 -28.13
N GLY A 574 -17.80 18.48 -28.07
CA GLY A 574 -18.97 17.62 -28.28
C GLY A 574 -20.05 17.80 -27.21
N LEU A 575 -19.67 17.97 -25.94
CA LEU A 575 -20.63 18.26 -24.87
C LEU A 575 -21.29 19.63 -25.04
N VAL A 576 -20.50 20.65 -25.39
CA VAL A 576 -20.99 22.00 -25.69
C VAL A 576 -21.91 21.99 -26.91
N GLU A 577 -21.58 21.24 -27.96
CA GLU A 577 -22.42 21.08 -29.15
C GLU A 577 -23.80 20.54 -28.77
N VAL A 578 -23.88 19.48 -27.96
CA VAL A 578 -25.16 18.92 -27.50
C VAL A 578 -25.96 19.92 -26.66
N ALA A 579 -25.30 20.60 -25.71
CA ALA A 579 -25.95 21.59 -24.85
C ALA A 579 -26.50 22.78 -25.65
N LEU A 580 -25.71 23.29 -26.60
CA LEU A 580 -26.05 24.44 -27.42
C LEU A 580 -27.19 24.12 -28.40
N LEU A 581 -27.14 22.95 -29.05
CA LEU A 581 -28.22 22.53 -29.94
C LEU A 581 -29.55 22.49 -29.21
N ARG A 582 -29.58 21.93 -28.00
CA ARG A 582 -30.76 21.89 -27.15
C ARG A 582 -31.23 23.29 -26.74
N ALA A 583 -30.33 24.19 -26.37
CA ALA A 583 -30.66 25.58 -26.04
C ALA A 583 -31.24 26.34 -27.25
N LEU A 584 -30.67 26.14 -28.45
CA LEU A 584 -31.16 26.73 -29.69
C LEU A 584 -32.54 26.19 -30.08
N GLU A 585 -32.77 24.88 -29.95
CA GLU A 585 -34.07 24.25 -30.20
C GLU A 585 -35.14 24.79 -29.24
N TYR A 586 -34.79 24.98 -27.96
CA TYR A 586 -35.69 25.60 -26.99
C TYR A 586 -36.04 27.04 -27.38
N GLN A 587 -35.05 27.85 -27.80
CA GLN A 587 -35.32 29.22 -28.27
C GLN A 587 -36.21 29.25 -29.52
N GLU A 588 -35.98 28.35 -30.48
CA GLU A 588 -36.82 28.23 -31.67
C GLU A 588 -38.27 27.85 -31.31
N ALA A 589 -38.46 26.93 -30.37
CA ALA A 589 -39.79 26.52 -29.90
C ALA A 589 -40.51 27.63 -29.09
N ALA A 590 -39.76 28.40 -28.30
CA ALA A 590 -40.29 29.49 -27.47
C ALA A 590 -40.44 30.82 -28.22
N LYS A 591 -40.03 30.90 -29.49
CA LYS A 591 -39.99 32.15 -30.29
C LYS A 591 -41.31 32.93 -30.22
N ASN A 592 -42.44 32.27 -30.45
CA ASN A 592 -43.76 32.94 -30.46
C ASN A 592 -44.19 33.48 -29.07
N MET A 593 -43.60 32.98 -27.99
CA MET A 593 -43.88 33.44 -26.63
C MET A 593 -43.02 34.65 -26.23
N GLN A 594 -41.80 34.74 -26.79
CA GLN A 594 -40.78 35.73 -26.41
C GLN A 594 -40.97 37.10 -27.06
N TYR A 595 -41.48 37.13 -28.30
CA TYR A 595 -41.62 38.36 -29.08
C TYR A 595 -43.02 38.96 -28.98
N VAL A 596 -43.11 40.29 -29.14
CA VAL A 596 -44.39 40.99 -29.34
C VAL A 596 -44.99 40.55 -30.68
N GLU A 597 -46.29 40.25 -30.70
CA GLU A 597 -46.98 39.66 -31.86
C GLU A 597 -46.73 40.45 -33.15
N GLY A 598 -46.29 39.76 -34.21
CA GLY A 598 -46.00 40.35 -35.51
C GLY A 598 -44.66 41.10 -35.64
N THR A 599 -43.82 41.10 -34.60
CA THR A 599 -42.51 41.79 -34.58
C THR A 599 -41.39 40.89 -34.06
N HIS A 600 -40.12 41.31 -34.20
CA HIS A 600 -38.95 40.70 -33.57
C HIS A 600 -38.51 41.45 -32.30
N ILE A 601 -39.41 42.23 -31.69
CA ILE A 601 -39.17 42.97 -30.46
C ILE A 601 -39.41 42.05 -29.26
N LEU A 602 -38.41 41.87 -28.39
CA LEU A 602 -38.57 41.07 -27.16
C LEU A 602 -39.55 41.72 -26.18
N LYS A 603 -40.43 40.91 -25.59
CA LYS A 603 -41.27 41.33 -24.45
C LYS A 603 -40.40 41.66 -23.25
N THR A 604 -40.91 42.53 -22.38
CA THR A 604 -40.19 43.10 -21.25
C THR A 604 -39.47 42.07 -20.37
N SER A 605 -40.13 40.98 -19.98
CA SER A 605 -39.52 39.95 -19.13
C SER A 605 -38.29 39.30 -19.78
N TYR A 606 -38.38 38.93 -21.06
CA TYR A 606 -37.29 38.29 -21.80
C TYR A 606 -36.19 39.28 -22.20
N PHE A 607 -36.55 40.55 -22.42
CA PHE A 607 -35.57 41.61 -22.68
C PHE A 607 -34.72 41.91 -21.44
N MET A 608 -35.35 42.00 -20.27
CA MET A 608 -34.63 42.23 -19.01
C MET A 608 -33.73 41.06 -18.64
N GLU A 609 -34.22 39.82 -18.75
CA GLU A 609 -33.42 38.60 -18.55
C GLU A 609 -32.19 38.60 -19.47
N ARG A 610 -32.38 38.94 -20.76
CA ARG A 610 -31.28 39.04 -21.72
C ARG A 610 -30.28 40.13 -21.34
N LEU A 611 -30.76 41.30 -20.90
CA LEU A 611 -29.93 42.43 -20.51
C LEU A 611 -29.07 42.09 -19.28
N GLU A 612 -29.65 41.42 -18.29
CA GLU A 612 -28.93 40.93 -17.11
C GLU A 612 -27.80 39.97 -17.49
N THR A 613 -28.06 39.03 -18.42
CA THR A 613 -27.00 38.12 -18.89
C THR A 613 -25.85 38.87 -19.59
N PHE A 614 -26.16 39.83 -20.48
CA PHE A 614 -25.12 40.65 -21.11
C PHE A 614 -24.33 41.49 -20.11
N HIS A 615 -24.99 41.96 -19.05
CA HIS A 615 -24.32 42.65 -17.96
C HIS A 615 -23.36 41.74 -17.19
N ALA A 616 -23.81 40.54 -16.82
CA ALA A 616 -22.96 39.54 -16.16
C ALA A 616 -21.73 39.20 -17.02
N MET A 617 -21.91 39.00 -18.32
CA MET A 617 -20.81 38.76 -19.26
C MET A 617 -19.79 39.92 -19.32
N GLN A 618 -20.26 41.16 -19.17
CA GLN A 618 -19.38 42.34 -19.13
C GLN A 618 -18.66 42.47 -17.79
N ASP A 619 -19.33 42.18 -16.68
CA ASP A 619 -18.73 42.20 -15.33
C ASP A 619 -17.61 41.15 -15.21
N GLU A 620 -17.82 39.96 -15.80
CA GLU A 620 -16.80 38.90 -15.88
C GLU A 620 -15.71 39.18 -16.93
N MET A 621 -15.85 40.25 -17.72
CA MET A 621 -14.91 40.69 -18.77
C MET A 621 -14.74 39.72 -19.95
N VAL A 622 -15.67 38.79 -20.12
CA VAL A 622 -15.68 37.78 -21.20
C VAL A 622 -16.38 38.26 -22.48
N ALA A 623 -17.22 39.29 -22.39
CA ALA A 623 -17.81 40.02 -23.52
C ALA A 623 -17.98 41.53 -23.22
N SER A 624 -18.25 42.36 -24.24
CA SER A 624 -18.75 43.73 -24.04
C SER A 624 -20.15 43.91 -24.61
N TYR A 625 -20.90 44.86 -24.06
CA TYR A 625 -22.12 45.36 -24.70
C TYR A 625 -22.27 46.86 -24.48
N ILE A 626 -23.07 47.49 -25.34
CA ILE A 626 -23.58 48.85 -25.16
C ILE A 626 -25.11 48.80 -25.27
N LEU A 627 -25.78 49.49 -24.36
CA LEU A 627 -27.23 49.61 -24.33
C LEU A 627 -27.65 50.99 -24.84
N LEU A 628 -28.58 50.99 -25.79
CA LEU A 628 -29.11 52.20 -26.42
C LEU A 628 -30.63 52.26 -26.26
N ARG A 629 -31.14 53.40 -25.80
CA ARG A 629 -32.56 53.76 -25.94
C ARG A 629 -32.80 54.30 -27.35
N LEU A 630 -33.83 53.80 -28.02
CA LEU A 630 -34.20 54.15 -29.39
C LEU A 630 -35.45 55.02 -29.41
N GLU A 631 -35.34 56.22 -29.96
CA GLU A 631 -36.48 57.07 -30.30
C GLU A 631 -36.77 57.00 -31.80
N HIS A 632 -38.04 56.75 -32.15
CA HIS A 632 -38.51 56.57 -33.52
C HIS A 632 -39.64 57.57 -33.85
N PRO A 633 -39.31 58.88 -33.95
CA PRO A 633 -40.33 59.92 -34.13
C PRO A 633 -41.08 59.73 -35.46
N GLY A 634 -42.42 59.64 -35.38
CA GLY A 634 -43.29 59.50 -36.55
C GLY A 634 -43.35 58.10 -37.16
N LYS A 635 -42.86 57.06 -36.48
CA LYS A 635 -42.90 55.65 -36.95
C LYS A 635 -43.57 54.75 -35.92
N SER A 636 -44.28 53.75 -36.41
CA SER A 636 -44.82 52.64 -35.61
C SER A 636 -43.72 51.70 -35.12
N LYS A 637 -44.02 50.86 -34.11
CA LYS A 637 -43.06 49.90 -33.57
C LYS A 637 -42.68 48.84 -34.60
N GLU A 638 -43.64 48.46 -35.45
CA GLU A 638 -43.49 47.49 -36.53
C GLU A 638 -42.55 48.03 -37.63
N GLU A 639 -42.67 49.31 -37.98
CA GLU A 639 -41.75 49.97 -38.92
C GLU A 639 -40.33 50.08 -38.35
N ALA A 640 -40.20 50.37 -37.05
CA ALA A 640 -38.91 50.40 -36.37
C ALA A 640 -38.26 49.02 -36.34
N ASP A 641 -39.03 47.95 -36.08
CA ASP A 641 -38.57 46.56 -36.09
C ASP A 641 -38.01 46.15 -37.46
N GLN A 642 -38.72 46.47 -38.55
CA GLN A 642 -38.24 46.18 -39.92
C GLN A 642 -36.94 46.91 -40.26
N ILE A 643 -36.81 48.16 -39.84
CA ILE A 643 -35.58 48.93 -40.03
C ILE A 643 -34.42 48.30 -39.27
N LEU A 644 -34.67 47.90 -38.01
CA LEU A 644 -33.66 47.30 -37.15
C LEU A 644 -33.16 45.97 -37.71
N GLN A 645 -34.05 45.07 -38.15
CA GLN A 645 -33.70 43.76 -38.74
C GLN A 645 -32.66 43.84 -39.87
N HIS A 646 -32.65 44.92 -40.65
CA HIS A 646 -31.72 45.09 -41.77
C HIS A 646 -30.43 45.84 -41.43
N LEU A 647 -30.38 46.57 -40.30
CA LEU A 647 -29.28 47.48 -39.97
C LEU A 647 -28.37 46.97 -38.86
N ILE A 648 -28.87 46.11 -38.00
CA ILE A 648 -28.14 45.57 -36.85
C ILE A 648 -27.63 44.15 -37.10
N ARG A 649 -26.67 43.71 -36.30
CA ARG A 649 -26.02 42.41 -36.46
C ARG A 649 -26.92 41.32 -35.89
N ALA A 650 -26.70 40.07 -36.32
CA ALA A 650 -27.46 38.92 -35.85
C ALA A 650 -27.41 38.70 -34.32
N ASN A 651 -26.33 39.16 -33.67
CA ASN A 651 -26.10 39.02 -32.23
C ASN A 651 -26.62 40.23 -31.42
N ASP A 652 -27.03 41.29 -32.10
CA ASP A 652 -27.63 42.47 -31.47
C ASP A 652 -29.11 42.16 -31.18
N VAL A 653 -29.62 42.63 -30.03
CA VAL A 653 -30.95 42.26 -29.54
C VAL A 653 -31.72 43.52 -29.16
N TRP A 654 -33.01 43.59 -29.50
CA TRP A 654 -33.86 44.72 -29.14
C TRP A 654 -35.17 44.27 -28.49
N GLY A 655 -35.69 45.10 -27.60
CA GLY A 655 -36.87 44.80 -26.80
C GLY A 655 -37.50 46.03 -26.18
N ILE A 656 -38.60 45.84 -25.47
CA ILE A 656 -39.37 46.91 -24.82
C ILE A 656 -39.19 46.91 -23.31
N SER A 657 -39.09 48.10 -22.71
CA SER A 657 -39.12 48.28 -21.26
C SER A 657 -40.55 48.17 -20.68
N GLU A 658 -40.69 48.24 -19.35
CA GLU A 658 -42.00 48.30 -18.67
C GLU A 658 -42.82 49.53 -19.11
N GLU A 659 -42.15 50.64 -19.43
CA GLU A 659 -42.76 51.88 -19.94
C GLU A 659 -43.06 51.80 -21.46
N GLY A 660 -42.72 50.68 -22.11
CA GLY A 660 -42.98 50.44 -23.52
C GLY A 660 -42.03 51.16 -24.49
N GLU A 661 -40.93 51.72 -24.00
CA GLU A 661 -39.84 52.31 -24.78
C GLU A 661 -39.00 51.22 -25.44
N LEU A 662 -38.44 51.51 -26.62
CA LEU A 662 -37.63 50.55 -27.39
C LEU A 662 -36.15 50.68 -27.05
N TYR A 663 -35.51 49.56 -26.73
CA TYR A 663 -34.08 49.50 -26.40
C TYR A 663 -33.36 48.51 -27.32
N LEU A 664 -32.06 48.77 -27.56
CA LEU A 664 -31.16 47.96 -28.37
C LEU A 664 -29.88 47.67 -27.58
N ILE A 665 -29.55 46.38 -27.49
CA ILE A 665 -28.31 45.86 -26.95
C ILE A 665 -27.39 45.56 -28.12
N LEU A 666 -26.28 46.29 -28.21
CA LEU A 666 -25.20 46.06 -29.16
C LEU A 666 -24.16 45.14 -28.52
N SER A 667 -24.04 43.92 -29.02
CA SER A 667 -23.08 42.93 -28.48
C SER A 667 -21.69 43.15 -29.07
N GLN A 668 -20.65 42.89 -28.28
CA GLN A 668 -19.21 43.01 -28.61
C GLN A 668 -18.90 44.34 -29.33
N THR A 669 -19.45 45.42 -28.80
CA THR A 669 -19.33 46.77 -29.36
C THR A 669 -18.67 47.67 -28.34
N ASP A 670 -17.52 48.23 -28.70
CA ASP A 670 -16.79 49.18 -27.85
C ASP A 670 -17.16 50.62 -28.22
N LYS A 671 -16.95 51.55 -27.28
CA LYS A 671 -17.35 52.96 -27.40
C LYS A 671 -16.80 53.65 -28.67
N GLU A 672 -15.67 53.20 -29.19
CA GLU A 672 -15.06 53.72 -30.42
C GLU A 672 -15.88 53.41 -31.68
N SER A 673 -16.62 52.29 -31.68
CA SER A 673 -17.42 51.83 -32.82
C SER A 673 -18.87 52.34 -32.80
N LEU A 674 -19.31 52.88 -31.66
CA LEU A 674 -20.66 53.40 -31.45
C LEU A 674 -21.07 54.52 -32.45
N PRO A 675 -20.20 55.51 -32.79
CA PRO A 675 -20.57 56.56 -33.75
C PRO A 675 -20.95 56.04 -35.14
N ILE A 676 -20.36 54.91 -35.55
CA ILE A 676 -20.65 54.28 -36.84
C ILE A 676 -22.05 53.65 -36.81
N VAL A 677 -22.42 52.99 -35.71
CA VAL A 677 -23.74 52.36 -35.54
C VAL A 677 -24.82 53.42 -35.40
N SER A 678 -24.64 54.39 -34.49
CA SER A 678 -25.56 55.51 -34.31
C SER A 678 -25.73 56.34 -35.59
N GLY A 679 -24.65 56.54 -36.37
CA GLY A 679 -24.72 57.21 -37.66
C GLY A 679 -25.57 56.47 -38.70
N ARG A 680 -25.51 55.14 -38.74
CA ARG A 680 -26.36 54.31 -39.62
C ARG A 680 -27.83 54.37 -39.20
N LEU A 681 -28.11 54.25 -37.91
CA LEU A 681 -29.47 54.31 -37.36
C LEU A 681 -30.09 55.70 -37.55
N LYS A 682 -29.31 56.77 -37.37
CA LYS A 682 -29.75 58.15 -37.59
C LYS A 682 -30.11 58.43 -39.06
N LYS A 683 -29.34 57.90 -40.01
CA LYS A 683 -29.68 57.98 -41.46
C LYS A 683 -30.98 57.26 -41.80
N ALA A 684 -31.30 56.20 -41.06
CA ALA A 684 -32.57 55.50 -41.17
C ALA A 684 -33.71 56.15 -40.35
N GLY A 685 -33.45 57.28 -39.68
CA GLY A 685 -34.43 58.04 -38.90
C GLY A 685 -34.76 57.43 -37.54
N ILE A 686 -33.78 56.78 -36.89
CA ILE A 686 -33.85 56.34 -35.48
C ILE A 686 -32.81 57.13 -34.69
N ILE A 687 -33.23 57.75 -33.59
CA ILE A 687 -32.35 58.51 -32.70
C ILE A 687 -31.93 57.59 -31.54
N THR A 688 -30.65 57.58 -31.22
CA THR A 688 -30.07 56.67 -30.21
C THR A 688 -29.54 57.45 -29.01
N TYR A 689 -29.86 57.03 -27.79
CA TYR A 689 -29.31 57.56 -26.54
C TYR A 689 -28.60 56.44 -25.79
N GLU A 690 -27.35 56.63 -25.38
CA GLU A 690 -26.65 55.65 -24.53
C GLU A 690 -27.27 55.64 -23.13
N THR A 691 -27.51 54.45 -22.58
CA THR A 691 -28.20 54.27 -21.30
C THR A 691 -27.56 53.14 -20.51
N GLY A 692 -27.48 53.25 -19.19
CA GLY A 692 -26.99 52.18 -18.31
C GLY A 692 -28.11 51.30 -17.75
N ILE A 693 -27.79 50.07 -17.30
CA ILE A 693 -28.79 49.15 -16.71
C ILE A 693 -29.55 49.79 -15.53
N ALA A 694 -28.87 50.59 -14.72
CA ALA A 694 -29.42 51.28 -13.55
C ALA A 694 -30.45 52.37 -13.91
N GLN A 695 -30.43 52.88 -15.14
CA GLN A 695 -31.37 53.88 -15.65
C GLN A 695 -32.65 53.25 -16.25
N ILE A 696 -32.66 51.94 -16.52
CA ILE A 696 -33.88 51.21 -16.92
C ILE A 696 -34.67 50.77 -15.68
N ALA A 697 -33.98 50.37 -14.60
CA ALA A 697 -34.61 49.94 -13.35
C ALA A 697 -35.19 51.09 -12.51
N ARG A 698 -34.75 52.33 -12.76
CA ARG A 698 -35.35 53.54 -12.20
C ARG A 698 -36.09 54.24 -13.32
N GLY A 699 -37.42 54.11 -13.35
CA GLY A 699 -38.27 54.93 -14.21
C GLY A 699 -37.84 56.40 -14.14
N GLY A 700 -37.80 57.03 -15.31
CA GLY A 700 -37.09 58.26 -15.65
C GLY A 700 -36.76 59.24 -14.51
N GLY A 701 -35.47 59.58 -14.42
CA GLY A 701 -34.98 60.73 -13.65
C GLY A 701 -33.67 61.23 -14.22
N GLU A 702 -33.72 62.41 -14.84
CA GLU A 702 -32.61 63.17 -15.43
C GLU A 702 -31.32 63.17 -14.59
N VAL A 703 -30.17 63.03 -15.27
CA VAL A 703 -28.99 63.88 -15.07
C VAL A 703 -28.35 64.18 -16.42
#